data_AF-A0A4S8PZC3-F1
#
_entry.id   AF-A0A4S8PZC3-F1
#
_cell.length_a   1.000
_cell.length_b   1.000
_cell.length_c   1.000
_cell.angle_alpha   90.00
_cell.angle_beta   90.00
_cell.angle_gamma   90.00
#
_symmetry.space_group_name_H-M   'P 1'
#
loop_
_entity.id
_entity.type
_entity.pdbx_description
1 polymer ?
#
loop_
_entity_poly.entity_id
_entity_poly.type
_entity_poly.pdbx_seq_one_letter_code
_entity_poly.pdbx_strand_id
1 'polypeptide(L)'
;MNTPSLIRNPILPGFHPDPSIVRVGADYYIATSTFEWAPGIRLHHSRDLRHWRTLGGIADSPRLLDVHGVPDSGGVWAPDLTYANGRFHLVFSVLDNYAYGYKDCANYLITATDIAGPWTDPVRLPGRGFDAALYHDEDGGTWLLNMVMGFRGIEIQQLEDGKAIGRPELILRGSSAGITEGPHLYKKNGWYYLLCAEGGTGFNHGAIVARSRDLKGPYEVDPNGPLLTTRDKLDLDLQKAGHGCFVETEAGEWYMTYLTSRPYTEIEPSPPTDARQRDVTGRCVLGRETAVAKVEWDAGWPRIENAAPAVEVEAPALEPHPWPRADTRDDFESPELDPRWNTLRRHADPDWLSLTARPSHLRIRGGQSPHGRRTPSLVAQRVTAKQGVLEVGMEFTPETEHQSAGIAAYYNSFNWHFLQVSQKDGASWLSLVTSDRGRCTVERIAEVGPRLELRIAFEGPRLRFGYRDPHSEQQVEWIDLSEDRDATILSDEHATWVENGMLHAFGFTGAFVGLWVQDLADEGGSADFDYADYRPGALGSIRVLRAARPLPHHRSSLHRRYVRACLWQVRRVLGIRQRDHRDVLAARIPVAVLVEAQRPARAAHHLLAVEQQQVVADVPGRRRFLAPRVGDPYGAHRRHEGVVVGDRVAVGEGLPAAAHQVLEVGLEVREALRRLGAVAPAGIGPGGVQHRQVAFLDPAQDLLVGL
;
A
#
# COMPACT_ATOMS: atom_id res chain seq x y z
N MET A 1 -11.60 35.15 -31.41
CA MET A 1 -12.16 34.06 -30.60
C MET A 1 -11.22 33.88 -29.42
N ASN A 2 -11.66 34.21 -28.21
CA ASN A 2 -10.86 33.94 -27.02
C ASN A 2 -10.78 32.42 -26.88
N THR A 3 -9.57 31.88 -26.85
CA THR A 3 -9.35 30.47 -26.52
C THR A 3 -9.93 30.21 -25.13
N PRO A 4 -10.79 29.20 -24.93
CA PRO A 4 -11.32 28.90 -23.62
C PRO A 4 -10.19 28.60 -22.63
N SER A 5 -10.34 29.08 -21.40
CA SER A 5 -9.40 28.74 -20.31
C SER A 5 -9.51 27.25 -19.99
N LEU A 6 -8.39 26.62 -19.65
CA LEU A 6 -8.33 25.17 -19.42
C LEU A 6 -7.95 24.84 -17.96
N ILE A 7 -8.60 23.81 -17.43
CA ILE A 7 -8.20 23.07 -16.23
C ILE A 7 -7.28 21.93 -16.69
N ARG A 8 -6.19 21.70 -15.94
CA ARG A 8 -5.26 20.60 -16.20
C ARG A 8 -5.35 19.56 -15.10
N ASN A 9 -5.74 18.34 -15.47
CA ASN A 9 -5.82 17.19 -14.57
C ASN A 9 -4.46 16.50 -14.35
N PRO A 10 -4.28 15.82 -13.20
CA PRO A 10 -5.14 15.83 -12.02
C PRO A 10 -5.13 17.20 -11.31
N ILE A 11 -6.28 17.65 -10.81
CA ILE A 11 -6.40 18.91 -10.04
C ILE A 11 -5.85 18.77 -8.62
N LEU A 12 -5.89 17.57 -8.03
CA LEU A 12 -5.20 17.22 -6.79
C LEU A 12 -4.27 16.03 -7.06
N PRO A 13 -2.97 16.26 -7.32
CA PRO A 13 -2.03 15.20 -7.65
C PRO A 13 -1.55 14.43 -6.40
N GLY A 14 -1.03 13.21 -6.61
CA GLY A 14 -0.70 12.29 -5.52
C GLY A 14 -1.93 11.73 -4.81
N PHE A 15 -1.71 11.06 -3.67
CA PHE A 15 -2.74 10.39 -2.86
C PHE A 15 -3.88 11.33 -2.39
N HIS A 16 -4.90 11.48 -3.24
CA HIS A 16 -6.12 12.26 -3.06
C HIS A 16 -7.29 11.52 -3.74
N PRO A 17 -7.73 10.37 -3.19
CA PRO A 17 -8.76 9.54 -3.80
C PRO A 17 -10.17 9.94 -3.35
N ASP A 18 -11.16 9.31 -3.97
CA ASP A 18 -12.56 9.34 -3.55
C ASP A 18 -13.08 10.78 -3.29
N PRO A 19 -13.00 11.68 -4.29
CA PRO A 19 -13.30 13.10 -4.09
C PRO A 19 -14.80 13.37 -3.94
N SER A 20 -15.21 13.88 -2.79
CA SER A 20 -16.54 14.45 -2.57
C SER A 20 -16.46 15.98 -2.65
N ILE A 21 -17.16 16.56 -3.63
CA ILE A 21 -17.17 18.00 -3.89
C ILE A 21 -18.48 18.64 -3.43
N VAL A 22 -18.38 19.81 -2.80
CA VAL A 22 -19.54 20.64 -2.46
C VAL A 22 -19.30 22.10 -2.83
N ARG A 23 -20.35 22.79 -3.27
CA ARG A 23 -20.36 24.24 -3.47
C ARG A 23 -21.16 24.92 -2.36
N VAL A 24 -20.60 25.98 -1.76
CA VAL A 24 -21.28 26.85 -0.80
C VAL A 24 -21.11 28.29 -1.26
N GLY A 25 -22.16 28.87 -1.85
CA GLY A 25 -22.04 30.16 -2.52
C GLY A 25 -21.06 30.09 -3.70
N ALA A 26 -19.98 30.87 -3.63
CA ALA A 26 -18.90 30.92 -4.63
C ALA A 26 -17.68 30.04 -4.28
N ASP A 27 -17.71 29.38 -3.12
CA ASP A 27 -16.60 28.56 -2.63
C ASP A 27 -16.88 27.07 -2.90
N TYR A 28 -15.86 26.37 -3.39
CA TYR A 28 -15.90 24.94 -3.71
C TYR A 28 -14.92 24.19 -2.80
N TYR A 29 -15.37 23.09 -2.22
CA TYR A 29 -14.58 22.26 -1.32
C TYR A 29 -14.53 20.83 -1.80
N ILE A 30 -13.35 20.19 -1.73
CA ILE A 30 -13.19 18.75 -1.97
C ILE A 30 -12.67 18.09 -0.70
N ALA A 31 -13.38 17.06 -0.23
CA ALA A 31 -12.91 16.11 0.76
C ALA A 31 -12.40 14.83 0.08
N THR A 32 -11.24 14.30 0.50
CA THR A 32 -10.67 13.04 0.00
C THR A 32 -10.32 12.08 1.13
N SER A 33 -10.38 10.78 0.86
CA SER A 33 -10.03 9.72 1.82
C SER A 33 -8.56 9.82 2.29
N THR A 34 -8.29 9.34 3.50
CA THR A 34 -6.96 9.40 4.14
C THR A 34 -6.47 8.08 4.70
N PHE A 35 -7.35 7.09 4.80
CA PHE A 35 -7.06 5.78 5.36
C PHE A 35 -6.41 5.86 6.75
N GLU A 36 -5.23 5.30 6.92
CA GLU A 36 -4.48 5.26 8.17
C GLU A 36 -3.69 6.56 8.47
N TRP A 37 -3.78 7.58 7.61
CA TRP A 37 -3.05 8.84 7.78
C TRP A 37 -3.86 9.89 8.53
N ALA A 38 -3.17 10.62 9.40
CA ALA A 38 -3.67 11.76 10.16
C ALA A 38 -3.01 13.08 9.69
N PRO A 39 -3.69 14.23 9.79
CA PRO A 39 -5.11 14.37 10.14
C PRO A 39 -6.00 13.70 9.07
N GLY A 40 -7.11 13.12 9.52
CA GLY A 40 -8.03 12.41 8.65
C GLY A 40 -8.88 13.34 7.78
N ILE A 41 -9.30 12.86 6.62
CA ILE A 41 -10.14 13.56 5.63
C ILE A 41 -9.47 14.85 5.14
N ARG A 42 -8.68 14.76 4.05
CA ARG A 42 -8.02 15.94 3.49
C ARG A 42 -9.04 16.86 2.85
N LEU A 43 -8.86 18.17 3.07
CA LEU A 43 -9.74 19.21 2.59
C LEU A 43 -9.01 20.16 1.65
N HIS A 44 -9.66 20.51 0.54
CA HIS A 44 -9.17 21.45 -0.46
C HIS A 44 -10.21 22.51 -0.77
N HIS A 45 -9.77 23.70 -1.15
CA HIS A 45 -10.63 24.85 -1.46
C HIS A 45 -10.28 25.49 -2.81
N SER A 46 -11.30 25.83 -3.58
CA SER A 46 -11.22 26.56 -4.84
C SER A 46 -12.39 27.53 -5.00
N ARG A 47 -12.23 28.51 -5.90
CA ARG A 47 -13.29 29.41 -6.36
C ARG A 47 -13.54 29.32 -7.87
N ASP A 48 -12.75 28.53 -8.57
CA ASP A 48 -12.75 28.46 -10.04
C ASP A 48 -12.60 27.02 -10.58
N LEU A 49 -12.65 26.02 -9.70
CA LEU A 49 -12.41 24.58 -9.97
C LEU A 49 -11.02 24.25 -10.56
N ARG A 50 -10.17 25.26 -10.76
CA ARG A 50 -8.87 25.15 -11.42
C ARG A 50 -7.73 25.21 -10.42
N HIS A 51 -7.76 26.19 -9.53
CA HIS A 51 -6.71 26.42 -8.55
C HIS A 51 -7.21 25.99 -7.18
N TRP A 52 -6.48 25.04 -6.59
CA TRP A 52 -6.82 24.44 -5.30
C TRP A 52 -5.73 24.75 -4.30
N ARG A 53 -6.13 25.12 -3.08
CA ARG A 53 -5.26 25.13 -1.91
C ARG A 53 -5.67 24.01 -0.96
N THR A 54 -4.71 23.39 -0.30
CA THR A 54 -4.99 22.45 0.79
C THR A 54 -5.30 23.23 2.07
N LEU A 55 -6.26 22.73 2.86
CA LEU A 55 -6.63 23.28 4.16
C LEU A 55 -6.19 22.37 5.33
N GLY A 56 -5.45 21.28 5.04
CA GLY A 56 -5.14 20.26 6.03
C GLY A 56 -6.17 19.13 6.03
N GLY A 57 -6.41 18.55 7.20
CA GLY A 57 -7.44 17.52 7.40
C GLY A 57 -8.47 17.94 8.44
N ILE A 58 -9.72 17.49 8.29
CA ILE A 58 -10.83 17.85 9.19
C ILE A 58 -10.75 17.07 10.51
N ALA A 59 -10.44 15.78 10.45
CA ALA A 59 -10.38 14.92 11.63
C ALA A 59 -8.95 14.93 12.19
N ASP A 60 -8.62 16.00 12.92
CA ASP A 60 -7.28 16.37 13.36
C ASP A 60 -6.87 15.89 14.76
N SER A 61 -7.77 15.16 15.42
CA SER A 61 -7.59 14.76 16.81
C SER A 61 -8.26 13.41 17.09
N PRO A 62 -7.81 12.69 18.14
CA PRO A 62 -8.43 11.44 18.58
C PRO A 62 -9.93 11.58 18.92
N ARG A 63 -10.38 12.79 19.28
CA ARG A 63 -11.81 13.08 19.53
C ARG A 63 -12.66 12.85 18.29
N LEU A 64 -12.18 13.29 17.12
CA LEU A 64 -12.91 13.19 15.85
C LEU A 64 -12.64 11.85 15.16
N LEU A 65 -11.42 11.31 15.30
CA LEU A 65 -11.01 10.09 14.64
C LEU A 65 -9.84 9.45 15.37
N ASP A 66 -10.02 8.23 15.86
CA ASP A 66 -8.91 7.39 16.32
C ASP A 66 -8.58 6.33 15.26
N VAL A 67 -7.41 6.47 14.62
CA VAL A 67 -6.87 5.50 13.63
C VAL A 67 -5.73 4.66 14.21
N HIS A 68 -5.56 4.67 15.53
CA HIS A 68 -4.50 3.91 16.19
C HIS A 68 -4.72 2.40 16.01
N GLY A 69 -3.72 1.72 15.45
CA GLY A 69 -3.74 0.26 15.28
C GLY A 69 -4.51 -0.24 14.05
N VAL A 70 -5.17 0.63 13.28
CA VAL A 70 -5.89 0.23 12.06
C VAL A 70 -4.93 -0.45 11.07
N PRO A 71 -5.40 -1.43 10.28
CA PRO A 71 -4.57 -2.08 9.27
C PRO A 71 -4.12 -1.09 8.18
N ASP A 72 -3.17 -1.50 7.34
CA ASP A 72 -2.74 -0.70 6.19
C ASP A 72 -3.91 -0.49 5.21
N SER A 73 -4.12 0.72 4.70
CA SER A 73 -5.33 1.09 3.93
C SER A 73 -6.66 0.81 4.68
N GLY A 74 -6.62 0.66 6.01
CA GLY A 74 -7.78 0.77 6.90
C GLY A 74 -8.11 2.22 7.22
N GLY A 75 -8.81 2.49 8.32
CA GLY A 75 -9.12 3.87 8.72
C GLY A 75 -10.11 4.54 7.77
N VAL A 76 -9.89 5.81 7.43
CA VAL A 76 -10.88 6.64 6.71
C VAL A 76 -10.97 6.29 5.23
N TRP A 77 -12.06 5.63 4.85
CA TRP A 77 -12.45 5.38 3.45
C TRP A 77 -13.25 6.57 2.91
N ALA A 78 -13.86 6.45 1.72
CA ALA A 78 -14.50 7.55 0.99
C ALA A 78 -15.38 8.44 1.90
N PRO A 79 -15.08 9.74 2.01
CA PRO A 79 -15.92 10.70 2.71
C PRO A 79 -16.98 11.26 1.76
N ASP A 80 -18.08 11.76 2.33
CA ASP A 80 -19.08 12.57 1.63
C ASP A 80 -19.34 13.86 2.40
N LEU A 81 -19.00 14.98 1.77
CA LEU A 81 -19.14 16.34 2.29
C LEU A 81 -20.31 17.03 1.58
N THR A 82 -21.33 17.41 2.35
CA THR A 82 -22.54 18.07 1.85
C THR A 82 -22.82 19.35 2.64
N TYR A 83 -23.64 20.22 2.08
CA TYR A 83 -24.05 21.46 2.75
C TYR A 83 -25.56 21.63 2.65
N ALA A 84 -26.23 21.69 3.81
CA ALA A 84 -27.66 21.88 3.90
C ALA A 84 -28.03 22.56 5.22
N ASN A 85 -29.10 23.37 5.19
CA ASN A 85 -29.63 24.05 6.37
C ASN A 85 -28.58 24.88 7.12
N GLY A 86 -27.72 25.58 6.37
CA GLY A 86 -26.69 26.46 6.93
C GLY A 86 -25.50 25.74 7.57
N ARG A 87 -25.33 24.43 7.32
CA ARG A 87 -24.28 23.60 7.92
C ARG A 87 -23.64 22.67 6.92
N PHE A 88 -22.35 22.42 7.11
CA PHE A 88 -21.65 21.30 6.53
C PHE A 88 -22.02 20.02 7.28
N HIS A 89 -22.26 18.95 6.52
CA HIS A 89 -22.41 17.59 7.01
C HIS A 89 -21.33 16.75 6.35
N LEU A 90 -20.56 16.03 7.16
CA LEU A 90 -19.52 15.15 6.68
C LEU A 90 -19.80 13.76 7.21
N VAL A 91 -20.06 12.83 6.30
CA VAL A 91 -20.13 11.41 6.62
C VAL A 91 -18.87 10.71 6.09
N PHE A 92 -18.35 9.75 6.85
CA PHE A 92 -17.17 8.99 6.44
C PHE A 92 -17.20 7.59 7.05
N SER A 93 -16.57 6.65 6.34
CA SER A 93 -16.42 5.27 6.78
C SER A 93 -15.07 5.05 7.45
N VAL A 94 -15.05 4.36 8.58
CA VAL A 94 -13.83 3.88 9.24
C VAL A 94 -13.77 2.37 9.12
N LEU A 95 -12.79 1.86 8.37
CA LEU A 95 -12.50 0.44 8.24
C LEU A 95 -11.50 0.00 9.31
N ASP A 96 -12.02 -0.61 10.38
CA ASP A 96 -11.23 -1.05 11.53
C ASP A 96 -10.48 -2.34 11.25
N ASN A 97 -11.07 -3.24 10.46
CA ASN A 97 -10.50 -4.54 10.16
C ASN A 97 -11.02 -5.09 8.83
N TYR A 98 -10.14 -5.78 8.09
CA TYR A 98 -10.51 -6.53 6.90
C TYR A 98 -9.89 -7.95 6.86
N ALA A 99 -9.36 -8.43 7.99
CA ALA A 99 -8.64 -9.69 8.06
C ALA A 99 -9.56 -10.90 7.88
N TYR A 100 -9.02 -11.94 7.23
CA TYR A 100 -9.67 -13.25 7.07
C TYR A 100 -11.10 -13.19 6.49
N GLY A 101 -11.35 -12.24 5.59
CA GLY A 101 -12.63 -12.11 4.88
C GLY A 101 -13.72 -11.36 5.64
N TYR A 102 -13.50 -10.98 6.91
CA TYR A 102 -14.36 -10.04 7.61
C TYR A 102 -14.05 -8.62 7.16
N LYS A 103 -15.03 -7.71 7.28
CA LYS A 103 -14.86 -6.28 7.04
C LYS A 103 -15.65 -5.54 8.12
N ASP A 104 -14.96 -5.13 9.17
CA ASP A 104 -15.54 -4.38 10.27
C ASP A 104 -15.45 -2.90 9.93
N CYS A 105 -16.58 -2.33 9.56
CA CYS A 105 -16.71 -0.94 9.12
C CYS A 105 -17.80 -0.25 9.92
N ALA A 106 -17.55 0.99 10.32
CA ALA A 106 -18.57 1.87 10.87
C ALA A 106 -18.59 3.18 10.08
N ASN A 107 -19.77 3.79 9.97
CA ASN A 107 -19.94 5.10 9.36
C ASN A 107 -20.14 6.13 10.47
N TYR A 108 -19.66 7.35 10.26
CA TYR A 108 -19.75 8.43 11.25
C TYR A 108 -20.19 9.72 10.58
N LEU A 109 -21.04 10.47 11.26
CA LEU A 109 -21.48 11.81 10.86
C LEU A 109 -20.92 12.85 11.82
N ILE A 110 -20.28 13.89 11.28
CA ILE A 110 -19.94 15.12 11.99
C ILE A 110 -20.51 16.32 11.23
N THR A 111 -20.78 17.41 11.95
CA THR A 111 -21.34 18.63 11.36
C THR A 111 -20.61 19.88 11.85
N ALA A 112 -20.64 20.95 11.05
CA ALA A 112 -20.11 22.26 11.43
C ALA A 112 -20.84 23.38 10.69
N THR A 113 -20.91 24.58 11.26
CA THR A 113 -21.42 25.79 10.58
C THR A 113 -20.36 26.47 9.71
N ASP A 114 -19.09 26.21 10.01
CA ASP A 114 -17.92 26.68 9.28
C ASP A 114 -17.06 25.47 8.90
N ILE A 115 -16.49 25.48 7.69
CA ILE A 115 -15.67 24.37 7.20
C ILE A 115 -14.39 24.16 8.04
N ALA A 116 -13.88 25.22 8.67
CA ALA A 116 -12.77 25.17 9.60
C ALA A 116 -13.17 24.65 11.00
N GLY A 117 -14.45 24.35 11.23
CA GLY A 117 -14.99 23.88 12.49
C GLY A 117 -15.41 25.01 13.45
N PRO A 118 -15.63 24.68 14.74
CA PRO A 118 -15.44 23.36 15.34
C PRO A 118 -16.45 22.34 14.81
N TRP A 119 -15.96 21.13 14.55
CA TRP A 119 -16.79 19.99 14.16
C TRP A 119 -17.35 19.28 15.40
N THR A 120 -18.62 18.87 15.34
CA THR A 120 -19.29 18.14 16.42
C THR A 120 -18.63 16.81 16.73
N ASP A 121 -18.96 16.20 17.87
CA ASP A 121 -18.56 14.82 18.15
C ASP A 121 -19.17 13.85 17.11
N PRO A 122 -18.47 12.76 16.74
CA PRO A 122 -18.97 11.80 15.75
C PRO A 122 -20.23 11.07 16.20
N VAL A 123 -21.28 11.13 15.38
CA VAL A 123 -22.48 10.30 15.53
C VAL A 123 -22.28 9.02 14.73
N ARG A 124 -22.26 7.87 15.40
CA ARG A 124 -22.11 6.58 14.74
C ARG A 124 -23.38 6.20 13.99
N LEU A 125 -23.22 5.87 12.70
CA LEU A 125 -24.25 5.41 11.77
C LEU A 125 -24.11 3.90 11.50
N PRO A 126 -25.14 3.25 10.91
CA PRO A 126 -25.07 1.83 10.56
C PRO A 126 -23.91 1.51 9.61
N GLY A 127 -23.12 0.48 9.94
CA GLY A 127 -21.99 -0.03 9.14
C GLY A 127 -22.34 -1.23 8.26
N ARG A 128 -23.47 -1.18 7.53
CA ARG A 128 -23.88 -2.28 6.62
C ARG A 128 -23.05 -2.35 5.34
N GLY A 129 -22.28 -1.29 5.08
CA GLY A 129 -21.16 -1.19 4.16
C GLY A 129 -20.49 0.18 4.30
N PHE A 130 -19.52 0.43 3.44
CA PHE A 130 -18.75 1.68 3.37
C PHE A 130 -19.34 2.61 2.29
N ASP A 131 -18.61 3.67 1.93
CA ASP A 131 -19.05 4.72 1.00
C ASP A 131 -20.40 5.29 1.43
N ALA A 132 -20.48 5.65 2.71
CA ALA A 132 -21.66 6.34 3.22
C ALA A 132 -21.73 7.74 2.62
N ALA A 133 -22.91 8.13 2.16
CA ALA A 133 -23.18 9.44 1.58
C ALA A 133 -24.53 9.99 2.06
N LEU A 134 -24.69 11.30 2.02
CA LEU A 134 -25.90 11.98 2.42
C LEU A 134 -26.60 12.60 1.22
N TYR A 135 -27.93 12.51 1.24
CA TYR A 135 -28.80 13.26 0.35
C TYR A 135 -29.77 14.09 1.19
N HIS A 136 -29.87 15.38 0.86
CA HIS A 136 -30.82 16.30 1.48
C HIS A 136 -31.92 16.61 0.46
N ASP A 137 -33.14 16.16 0.72
CA ASP A 137 -34.28 16.42 -0.15
C ASP A 137 -34.92 17.77 0.15
N GLU A 138 -35.66 18.28 -0.82
CA GLU A 138 -36.35 19.57 -0.78
C GLU A 138 -37.48 19.62 0.26
N ASP A 139 -37.97 18.45 0.71
CA ASP A 139 -38.96 18.33 1.79
C ASP A 139 -38.34 18.47 3.20
N GLY A 140 -37.01 18.65 3.27
CA GLY A 140 -36.24 18.75 4.51
C GLY A 140 -35.73 17.41 5.03
N GLY A 141 -36.11 16.28 4.41
CA GLY A 141 -35.63 14.95 4.75
C GLY A 141 -34.15 14.78 4.41
N THR A 142 -33.40 14.14 5.31
CA THR A 142 -32.02 13.70 5.04
C THR A 142 -31.98 12.19 4.94
N TRP A 143 -31.24 11.66 3.97
CA TRP A 143 -31.16 10.25 3.66
C TRP A 143 -29.71 9.80 3.60
N LEU A 144 -29.41 8.69 4.28
CA LEU A 144 -28.14 7.99 4.21
C LEU A 144 -28.19 6.99 3.06
N LEU A 145 -27.18 7.02 2.21
CA LEU A 145 -26.87 6.00 1.23
C LEU A 145 -25.60 5.28 1.66
N ASN A 146 -25.48 3.99 1.33
CA ASN A 146 -24.20 3.28 1.40
C ASN A 146 -24.26 2.03 0.50
N MET A 147 -23.09 1.55 0.11
CA MET A 147 -23.00 0.22 -0.50
C MET A 147 -23.36 -0.85 0.53
N VAL A 148 -23.90 -1.97 0.07
CA VAL A 148 -24.17 -3.13 0.93
C VAL A 148 -22.99 -4.10 0.85
N MET A 149 -22.39 -4.43 2.00
CA MET A 149 -21.17 -5.23 2.11
C MET A 149 -21.21 -6.48 1.22
N GLY A 150 -20.12 -6.74 0.52
CA GLY A 150 -20.06 -7.77 -0.53
C GLY A 150 -20.65 -7.32 -1.87
N PHE A 151 -20.80 -6.00 -2.07
CA PHE A 151 -21.25 -5.37 -3.32
C PHE A 151 -22.63 -5.85 -3.77
N ARG A 152 -23.59 -5.93 -2.83
CA ARG A 152 -24.96 -6.38 -3.13
C ARG A 152 -25.86 -5.27 -3.72
N GLY A 153 -25.31 -4.07 -3.92
CA GLY A 153 -26.00 -2.89 -4.41
C GLY A 153 -25.95 -1.73 -3.41
N ILE A 154 -26.77 -0.72 -3.67
CA ILE A 154 -26.91 0.51 -2.87
C ILE A 154 -28.22 0.48 -2.11
N GLU A 155 -28.15 0.77 -0.82
CA GLU A 155 -29.33 0.98 0.03
C GLU A 155 -29.51 2.45 0.41
N ILE A 156 -30.75 2.80 0.78
CA ILE A 156 -31.11 4.11 1.31
C ILE A 156 -31.83 3.95 2.65
N GLN A 157 -31.58 4.85 3.59
CA GLN A 157 -32.25 4.91 4.88
C GLN A 157 -32.42 6.36 5.35
N GLN A 158 -33.58 6.72 5.90
CA GLN A 158 -33.82 8.08 6.40
C GLN A 158 -33.02 8.36 7.67
N LEU A 159 -32.56 9.61 7.82
CA LEU A 159 -31.97 10.14 9.04
C LEU A 159 -32.93 11.15 9.70
N GLU A 160 -33.06 11.07 11.02
CA GLU A 160 -33.72 12.06 11.88
C GLU A 160 -32.77 12.40 13.02
N ASP A 161 -32.48 13.70 13.22
CA ASP A 161 -31.50 14.20 14.18
C ASP A 161 -30.13 13.48 14.12
N GLY A 162 -29.66 13.21 12.90
CA GLY A 162 -28.39 12.53 12.64
C GLY A 162 -28.40 11.02 12.94
N LYS A 163 -29.57 10.42 13.21
CA LYS A 163 -29.72 8.99 13.51
C LYS A 163 -30.53 8.29 12.44
N ALA A 164 -30.11 7.09 12.08
CA ALA A 164 -30.83 6.26 11.12
C ALA A 164 -32.15 5.74 11.71
N ILE A 165 -33.25 5.99 11.01
CA ILE A 165 -34.61 5.57 11.40
C ILE A 165 -35.21 4.63 10.34
N GLY A 166 -36.30 3.93 10.69
CA GLY A 166 -36.96 2.98 9.79
C GLY A 166 -36.07 1.79 9.41
N ARG A 167 -36.37 1.15 8.28
CA ARG A 167 -35.57 0.06 7.70
C ARG A 167 -34.84 0.55 6.44
N PRO A 168 -33.61 0.08 6.18
CA PRO A 168 -32.95 0.35 4.90
C PRO A 168 -33.68 -0.35 3.75
N GLU A 169 -33.63 0.27 2.57
CA GLU A 169 -34.22 -0.25 1.33
C GLU A 169 -33.16 -0.33 0.24
N LEU A 170 -33.03 -1.47 -0.43
CA LEU A 170 -32.12 -1.64 -1.57
C LEU A 170 -32.73 -0.97 -2.81
N ILE A 171 -32.09 0.07 -3.34
CA ILE A 171 -32.64 0.89 -4.45
C ILE A 171 -31.95 0.65 -5.79
N LEU A 172 -30.72 0.14 -5.78
CA LEU A 172 -29.96 -0.16 -7.00
C LEU A 172 -29.09 -1.40 -6.78
N ARG A 173 -29.07 -2.32 -7.75
CA ARG A 173 -28.12 -3.45 -7.75
C ARG A 173 -26.82 -3.16 -8.51
N GLY A 174 -26.86 -2.23 -9.44
CA GLY A 174 -25.77 -1.92 -10.37
C GLY A 174 -25.98 -2.51 -11.76
N SER A 175 -24.97 -2.35 -12.61
CA SER A 175 -24.86 -2.93 -13.94
C SER A 175 -24.11 -4.26 -13.93
N SER A 176 -23.84 -4.81 -15.11
CA SER A 176 -23.01 -6.02 -15.27
C SER A 176 -21.54 -5.81 -14.90
N ALA A 177 -21.06 -4.57 -14.76
CA ALA A 177 -19.71 -4.29 -14.28
C ALA A 177 -19.49 -4.74 -12.82
N GLY A 178 -20.55 -4.76 -12.01
CA GLY A 178 -20.49 -5.15 -10.61
C GLY A 178 -19.61 -4.23 -9.75
N ILE A 179 -19.39 -4.65 -8.50
CA ILE A 179 -18.64 -3.85 -7.50
C ILE A 179 -19.23 -2.44 -7.36
N THR A 180 -20.56 -2.37 -7.25
CA THR A 180 -21.31 -1.12 -7.14
C THR A 180 -21.09 -0.49 -5.78
N GLU A 181 -20.52 0.71 -5.77
CA GLU A 181 -20.12 1.48 -4.58
C GLU A 181 -20.19 3.00 -4.85
N GLY A 182 -19.67 3.84 -3.95
CA GLY A 182 -19.63 5.31 -4.10
C GLY A 182 -20.94 5.99 -4.49
N PRO A 183 -22.07 5.78 -3.78
CA PRO A 183 -23.36 6.34 -4.18
C PRO A 183 -23.45 7.83 -3.86
N HIS A 184 -23.85 8.65 -4.83
CA HIS A 184 -24.29 10.04 -4.59
C HIS A 184 -25.61 10.31 -5.30
N LEU A 185 -26.52 11.01 -4.62
CA LEU A 185 -27.88 11.24 -5.11
C LEU A 185 -28.13 12.73 -5.36
N TYR A 186 -28.75 13.04 -6.49
CA TYR A 186 -29.03 14.41 -6.95
C TYR A 186 -30.46 14.51 -7.45
N LYS A 187 -31.11 15.66 -7.28
CA LYS A 187 -32.44 15.92 -7.84
C LYS A 187 -32.35 16.98 -8.92
N LYS A 188 -32.88 16.69 -10.11
CA LYS A 188 -32.90 17.62 -11.24
C LYS A 188 -34.09 17.36 -12.14
N ASN A 189 -34.85 18.41 -12.47
CA ASN A 189 -35.98 18.35 -13.42
C ASN A 189 -37.00 17.22 -13.09
N GLY A 190 -37.30 17.04 -11.80
CA GLY A 190 -38.22 16.02 -11.29
C GLY A 190 -37.71 14.59 -11.37
N TRP A 191 -36.41 14.38 -11.58
CA TRP A 191 -35.73 13.08 -11.50
C TRP A 191 -34.77 13.08 -10.32
N TYR A 192 -34.66 11.93 -9.67
CA TYR A 192 -33.55 11.59 -8.79
C TYR A 192 -32.51 10.84 -9.61
N TYR A 193 -31.26 11.32 -9.61
CA TYR A 193 -30.12 10.71 -10.26
C TYR A 193 -29.21 10.11 -9.20
N LEU A 194 -28.88 8.83 -9.35
CA LEU A 194 -27.96 8.10 -8.50
C LEU A 194 -26.67 7.84 -9.30
N LEU A 195 -25.60 8.53 -8.93
CA LEU A 195 -24.24 8.30 -9.41
C LEU A 195 -23.60 7.20 -8.56
N CYS A 196 -22.95 6.23 -9.19
CA CYS A 196 -22.22 5.16 -8.49
C CYS A 196 -20.90 4.85 -9.19
N ALA A 197 -19.92 4.38 -8.42
CA ALA A 197 -18.73 3.72 -8.93
C ALA A 197 -19.00 2.23 -9.23
N GLU A 198 -18.35 1.69 -10.25
CA GLU A 198 -18.41 0.26 -10.60
C GLU A 198 -17.08 -0.26 -11.16
N GLY A 199 -16.93 -1.59 -11.17
CA GLY A 199 -15.75 -2.27 -11.70
C GLY A 199 -14.55 -2.31 -10.74
N GLY A 200 -14.71 -1.79 -9.53
CA GLY A 200 -13.67 -1.66 -8.51
C GLY A 200 -12.60 -0.63 -8.87
N THR A 201 -11.88 -0.13 -7.87
CA THR A 201 -10.91 0.96 -8.04
C THR A 201 -9.61 0.61 -8.81
N GLY A 202 -9.59 -0.49 -9.58
CA GLY A 202 -8.49 -0.92 -10.46
C GLY A 202 -8.59 -0.35 -11.87
N PHE A 203 -8.00 -0.99 -12.88
CA PHE A 203 -8.08 -0.53 -14.28
C PHE A 203 -9.47 -0.73 -14.90
N ASN A 204 -10.31 -1.56 -14.27
CA ASN A 204 -11.72 -1.74 -14.64
C ASN A 204 -12.66 -0.63 -14.15
N HIS A 205 -12.17 0.35 -13.39
CA HIS A 205 -12.99 1.35 -12.73
C HIS A 205 -13.84 2.18 -13.70
N GLY A 206 -15.01 2.59 -13.24
CA GLY A 206 -15.89 3.49 -13.96
C GLY A 206 -16.93 4.13 -13.06
N ALA A 207 -17.70 5.05 -13.63
CA ALA A 207 -18.87 5.65 -13.02
C ALA A 207 -20.11 5.39 -13.90
N ILE A 208 -21.21 5.00 -13.26
CA ILE A 208 -22.53 4.86 -13.88
C ILE A 208 -23.51 5.85 -13.27
N VAL A 209 -24.54 6.21 -14.03
CA VAL A 209 -25.67 6.97 -13.53
C VAL A 209 -26.94 6.16 -13.74
N ALA A 210 -27.78 6.14 -12.72
CA ALA A 210 -29.15 5.66 -12.79
C ALA A 210 -30.11 6.79 -12.43
N ARG A 211 -31.37 6.72 -12.85
CA ARG A 211 -32.38 7.71 -12.43
C ARG A 211 -33.74 7.10 -12.11
N SER A 212 -34.53 7.80 -11.30
CA SER A 212 -35.92 7.46 -11.01
C SER A 212 -36.78 8.70 -10.79
N ARG A 213 -38.10 8.56 -10.95
CA ARG A 213 -39.07 9.59 -10.57
C ARG A 213 -39.43 9.54 -9.08
N ASP A 214 -39.13 8.44 -8.41
CA ASP A 214 -39.35 8.23 -6.99
C ASP A 214 -37.97 8.07 -6.30
N LEU A 215 -37.78 8.71 -5.15
CA LEU A 215 -36.52 8.66 -4.40
C LEU A 215 -36.05 7.22 -4.14
N LYS A 216 -37.00 6.31 -3.88
CA LYS A 216 -36.74 4.90 -3.56
C LYS A 216 -36.80 3.99 -4.78
N GLY A 217 -36.98 4.55 -5.97
CA GLY A 217 -36.93 3.81 -7.23
C GLY A 217 -38.27 3.27 -7.71
N PRO A 218 -38.25 2.34 -8.68
CA PRO A 218 -37.08 1.68 -9.23
C PRO A 218 -36.20 2.65 -10.04
N TYR A 219 -34.88 2.46 -9.98
CA TYR A 219 -33.90 3.21 -10.78
C TYR A 219 -33.62 2.50 -12.11
N GLU A 220 -33.67 3.25 -13.22
CA GLU A 220 -33.17 2.81 -14.52
C GLU A 220 -31.70 3.23 -14.66
N VAL A 221 -30.80 2.30 -14.99
CA VAL A 221 -29.40 2.61 -15.33
C VAL A 221 -29.36 3.23 -16.72
N ASP A 222 -28.45 4.19 -16.95
CA ASP A 222 -28.30 4.82 -18.26
C ASP A 222 -28.09 3.77 -19.36
N PRO A 223 -28.99 3.72 -20.37
CA PRO A 223 -28.89 2.72 -21.43
C PRO A 223 -27.69 2.94 -22.36
N ASN A 224 -27.01 4.10 -22.30
CA ASN A 224 -25.87 4.43 -23.15
C ASN A 224 -24.52 4.01 -22.59
N GLY A 225 -24.50 3.30 -21.45
CA GLY A 225 -23.29 2.78 -20.83
C GLY A 225 -22.75 3.68 -19.71
N PRO A 226 -21.48 3.47 -19.29
CA PRO A 226 -20.89 4.24 -18.21
C PRO A 226 -20.74 5.71 -18.59
N LEU A 227 -20.90 6.58 -17.60
CA LEU A 227 -20.63 8.00 -17.73
C LEU A 227 -19.14 8.27 -17.96
N LEU A 228 -18.27 7.49 -17.31
CA LEU A 228 -16.82 7.61 -17.36
C LEU A 228 -16.19 6.23 -17.12
N THR A 229 -15.23 5.82 -17.95
CA THR A 229 -14.37 4.66 -17.69
C THR A 229 -13.13 4.68 -18.59
N THR A 230 -12.07 3.99 -18.14
CA THR A 230 -10.85 3.75 -18.93
C THR A 230 -10.60 2.27 -19.21
N ARG A 231 -11.56 1.39 -18.86
CA ARG A 231 -11.42 -0.07 -18.95
C ARG A 231 -10.99 -0.57 -20.34
N ASP A 232 -11.51 0.08 -21.37
CA ASP A 232 -11.27 -0.21 -22.79
C ASP A 232 -10.34 0.82 -23.46
N LYS A 233 -9.72 1.71 -22.69
CA LYS A 233 -8.92 2.87 -23.14
C LYS A 233 -7.59 2.95 -22.37
N LEU A 234 -6.84 1.85 -22.40
CA LEU A 234 -5.60 1.68 -21.62
C LEU A 234 -4.43 2.54 -22.12
N ASP A 235 -4.56 3.20 -23.27
CA ASP A 235 -3.60 4.13 -23.85
C ASP A 235 -3.70 5.56 -23.28
N LEU A 236 -4.75 5.87 -22.51
CA LEU A 236 -4.93 7.18 -21.90
C LEU A 236 -3.93 7.44 -20.75
N ASP A 237 -3.48 8.69 -20.62
CA ASP A 237 -2.59 9.14 -19.54
C ASP A 237 -3.23 9.02 -18.14
N LEU A 238 -4.55 9.18 -18.09
CA LEU A 238 -5.37 9.11 -16.89
C LEU A 238 -6.12 7.78 -16.90
N GLN A 239 -5.90 6.95 -15.88
CA GLN A 239 -6.46 5.61 -15.76
C GLN A 239 -7.31 5.48 -14.51
N LYS A 240 -8.01 4.36 -14.36
CA LYS A 240 -8.84 4.02 -13.17
C LYS A 240 -9.90 5.08 -12.88
N ALA A 241 -10.39 5.77 -13.91
CA ALA A 241 -11.29 6.90 -13.74
C ALA A 241 -12.67 6.44 -13.25
N GLY A 242 -13.06 6.87 -12.05
CA GLY A 242 -14.31 6.45 -11.40
C GLY A 242 -14.51 7.15 -10.05
N HIS A 243 -15.45 6.66 -9.23
CA HIS A 243 -15.79 7.23 -7.91
C HIS A 243 -16.02 8.75 -7.99
N GLY A 244 -17.02 9.14 -8.77
CA GLY A 244 -17.28 10.54 -9.11
C GLY A 244 -18.26 11.24 -8.16
N CYS A 245 -18.20 12.57 -8.12
CA CYS A 245 -19.13 13.44 -7.41
C CYS A 245 -19.45 14.68 -8.28
N PHE A 246 -20.73 15.03 -8.43
CA PHE A 246 -21.15 16.16 -9.25
C PHE A 246 -21.17 17.47 -8.48
N VAL A 247 -20.90 18.56 -9.19
CA VAL A 247 -21.17 19.92 -8.73
C VAL A 247 -21.77 20.75 -9.87
N GLU A 248 -22.76 21.57 -9.52
CA GLU A 248 -23.28 22.61 -10.40
C GLU A 248 -22.69 23.96 -9.97
N THR A 249 -22.09 24.70 -10.91
CA THR A 249 -21.53 26.03 -10.66
C THR A 249 -22.64 27.07 -10.49
N GLU A 250 -22.29 28.26 -10.01
CA GLU A 250 -23.23 29.40 -9.94
C GLU A 250 -23.76 29.84 -11.32
N ALA A 251 -23.04 29.51 -12.40
CA ALA A 251 -23.44 29.76 -13.78
C ALA A 251 -24.32 28.65 -14.36
N GLY A 252 -24.63 27.59 -13.61
CA GLY A 252 -25.42 26.45 -14.06
C GLY A 252 -24.65 25.44 -14.93
N GLU A 253 -23.31 25.55 -14.97
CA GLU A 253 -22.46 24.54 -15.61
C GLU A 253 -22.25 23.36 -14.68
N TRP A 254 -22.19 22.14 -15.24
CA TRP A 254 -22.02 20.93 -14.46
C TRP A 254 -20.62 20.37 -14.64
N TYR A 255 -20.03 19.94 -13.52
CA TYR A 255 -18.74 19.28 -13.47
C TYR A 255 -18.84 18.02 -12.60
N MET A 256 -17.95 17.06 -12.85
CA MET A 256 -17.78 15.87 -12.02
C MET A 256 -16.34 15.78 -11.57
N THR A 257 -16.08 15.80 -10.26
CA THR A 257 -14.79 15.33 -9.73
C THR A 257 -14.77 13.82 -9.72
N TYR A 258 -13.61 13.20 -9.95
CA TYR A 258 -13.45 11.76 -9.94
C TYR A 258 -12.01 11.38 -9.60
N LEU A 259 -11.81 10.17 -9.08
CA LEU A 259 -10.46 9.66 -8.85
C LEU A 259 -9.84 9.12 -10.15
N THR A 260 -8.53 9.23 -10.29
CA THR A 260 -7.76 8.68 -11.41
C THR A 260 -6.34 8.34 -10.96
N SER A 261 -5.59 7.56 -11.75
CA SER A 261 -4.19 7.27 -11.49
C SER A 261 -3.35 7.42 -12.75
N ARG A 262 -2.06 7.77 -12.56
CA ARG A 262 -1.07 7.86 -13.64
C ARG A 262 -0.02 6.75 -13.50
N PRO A 263 -0.06 5.70 -14.33
CA PRO A 263 0.88 4.58 -14.24
C PRO A 263 2.31 5.00 -14.60
N TYR A 264 3.30 4.33 -14.00
CA TYR A 264 4.74 4.52 -14.24
C TYR A 264 5.29 3.43 -15.17
N THR A 265 4.63 2.29 -15.22
CA THR A 265 4.97 1.15 -16.07
C THR A 265 3.86 0.90 -17.07
N GLU A 266 4.15 0.12 -18.11
CA GLU A 266 3.13 -0.35 -19.04
C GLU A 266 2.02 -1.11 -18.29
N ILE A 267 0.80 -0.96 -18.80
CA ILE A 267 -0.38 -1.73 -18.39
C ILE A 267 -0.45 -2.91 -19.34
N GLU A 268 -0.52 -4.12 -18.80
CA GLU A 268 -0.69 -5.30 -19.66
C GLU A 268 -2.10 -5.30 -20.29
N PRO A 269 -2.24 -5.63 -21.58
CA PRO A 269 -3.48 -5.48 -22.35
C PRO A 269 -4.61 -6.46 -21.98
N SER A 270 -4.39 -7.32 -20.98
CA SER A 270 -5.40 -8.25 -20.46
C SER A 270 -5.55 -8.05 -18.95
N PRO A 271 -6.01 -6.88 -18.47
CA PRO A 271 -6.44 -6.76 -17.08
C PRO A 271 -7.55 -7.80 -16.84
N PRO A 272 -7.68 -8.33 -15.61
CA PRO A 272 -8.66 -9.36 -15.34
C PRO A 272 -10.07 -8.92 -15.73
N THR A 273 -10.82 -9.81 -16.37
CA THR A 273 -12.22 -9.54 -16.75
C THR A 273 -13.16 -9.57 -15.54
N ASP A 274 -12.75 -10.25 -14.46
CA ASP A 274 -13.40 -10.17 -13.16
C ASP A 274 -12.88 -8.94 -12.41
N ALA A 275 -13.77 -7.99 -12.13
CA ALA A 275 -13.46 -6.79 -11.35
C ALA A 275 -12.91 -7.09 -9.93
N ARG A 276 -13.09 -8.33 -9.43
CA ARG A 276 -12.56 -8.79 -8.15
C ARG A 276 -11.09 -9.22 -8.24
N GLN A 277 -10.64 -9.61 -9.43
CA GLN A 277 -9.25 -9.90 -9.70
C GLN A 277 -8.48 -8.59 -9.87
N ARG A 278 -7.34 -8.48 -9.19
CA ARG A 278 -6.60 -7.21 -9.09
C ARG A 278 -5.45 -7.15 -10.07
N ASP A 279 -5.26 -5.96 -10.62
CA ASP A 279 -4.20 -5.67 -11.57
C ASP A 279 -2.82 -5.71 -10.89
N VAL A 280 -1.88 -6.41 -11.51
CA VAL A 280 -0.48 -6.51 -11.06
C VAL A 280 0.48 -5.65 -11.90
N THR A 281 -0.05 -4.90 -12.86
CA THR A 281 0.71 -4.09 -13.84
C THR A 281 0.24 -2.63 -13.81
N GLY A 282 0.89 -1.73 -14.56
CA GLY A 282 0.55 -0.30 -14.52
C GLY A 282 0.80 0.37 -13.16
N ARG A 283 2.01 0.24 -12.61
CA ARG A 283 2.38 0.68 -11.25
C ARG A 283 2.12 2.18 -11.03
N CYS A 284 1.19 2.54 -10.16
CA CYS A 284 0.80 3.92 -9.85
C CYS A 284 1.43 4.39 -8.53
N VAL A 285 2.69 4.83 -8.55
CA VAL A 285 3.42 5.24 -7.32
C VAL A 285 2.77 6.44 -6.61
N LEU A 286 2.13 7.32 -7.38
CA LEU A 286 1.38 8.47 -6.84
C LEU A 286 0.07 8.06 -6.15
N GLY A 287 -0.33 6.80 -6.30
CA GLY A 287 -1.64 6.29 -5.88
C GLY A 287 -2.78 6.80 -6.75
N ARG A 288 -3.90 7.08 -6.10
CA ARG A 288 -5.11 7.65 -6.70
C ARG A 288 -5.18 9.15 -6.43
N GLU A 289 -5.33 9.92 -7.50
CA GLU A 289 -5.33 11.38 -7.60
C GLU A 289 -6.76 11.87 -7.92
N THR A 290 -7.05 13.15 -7.73
CA THR A 290 -8.37 13.74 -8.11
C THR A 290 -8.27 14.51 -9.42
N ALA A 291 -9.21 14.24 -10.32
CA ALA A 291 -9.42 14.95 -11.57
C ALA A 291 -10.84 15.53 -11.64
N VAL A 292 -11.10 16.37 -12.65
CA VAL A 292 -12.43 16.94 -12.93
C VAL A 292 -12.78 16.83 -14.41
N ALA A 293 -14.04 16.58 -14.73
CA ALA A 293 -14.58 16.56 -16.09
C ALA A 293 -15.76 17.52 -16.21
N LYS A 294 -15.92 18.15 -17.38
CA LYS A 294 -17.13 18.89 -17.73
C LYS A 294 -18.25 17.90 -18.01
N VAL A 295 -19.45 18.20 -17.54
CA VAL A 295 -20.65 17.37 -17.72
C VAL A 295 -21.68 18.16 -18.52
N GLU A 296 -22.14 17.56 -19.61
CA GLU A 296 -23.23 18.08 -20.43
C GLU A 296 -24.48 17.25 -20.24
N TRP A 297 -25.66 17.86 -20.34
CA TRP A 297 -26.93 17.15 -20.21
C TRP A 297 -27.57 16.96 -21.58
N ASP A 298 -27.64 15.72 -22.04
CA ASP A 298 -28.27 15.34 -23.30
C ASP A 298 -29.44 14.37 -23.05
N ALA A 299 -30.59 14.63 -23.67
CA ALA A 299 -31.81 13.85 -23.50
C ALA A 299 -32.16 13.49 -22.03
N GLY A 300 -31.81 14.36 -21.08
CA GLY A 300 -32.05 14.16 -19.64
C GLY A 300 -31.06 13.22 -18.94
N TRP A 301 -29.89 12.95 -19.53
CA TRP A 301 -28.79 12.19 -18.95
C TRP A 301 -27.49 13.01 -18.94
N PRO A 302 -26.62 12.87 -17.92
CA PRO A 302 -25.31 13.50 -17.91
C PRO A 302 -24.36 12.78 -18.86
N ARG A 303 -23.50 13.53 -19.55
CA ARG A 303 -22.53 13.04 -20.53
C ARG A 303 -21.17 13.67 -20.25
N ILE A 304 -20.13 12.87 -20.39
CA ILE A 304 -18.74 13.33 -20.47
C ILE A 304 -18.25 12.98 -21.87
N GLU A 305 -17.49 13.88 -22.48
CA GLU A 305 -16.96 13.69 -23.82
C GLU A 305 -16.22 12.34 -23.92
N ASN A 306 -16.60 11.53 -24.92
CA ASN A 306 -16.06 10.19 -25.16
C ASN A 306 -16.17 9.20 -23.98
N ALA A 307 -16.97 9.51 -22.93
CA ALA A 307 -17.02 8.77 -21.67
C ALA A 307 -15.62 8.45 -21.11
N ALA A 308 -14.68 9.40 -21.28
CA ALA A 308 -13.26 9.22 -20.99
C ALA A 308 -12.71 10.41 -20.18
N PRO A 309 -11.68 10.19 -19.33
CA PRO A 309 -10.99 11.28 -18.67
C PRO A 309 -10.15 12.07 -19.68
N ALA A 310 -9.99 13.37 -19.44
CA ALA A 310 -9.14 14.23 -20.26
C ALA A 310 -8.09 14.93 -19.39
N VAL A 311 -6.88 15.10 -19.93
CA VAL A 311 -5.81 15.85 -19.26
C VAL A 311 -6.13 17.34 -19.23
N GLU A 312 -6.76 17.86 -20.27
CA GLU A 312 -7.22 19.25 -20.37
C GLU A 312 -8.73 19.27 -20.48
N VAL A 313 -9.36 20.10 -19.65
CA VAL A 313 -10.82 20.25 -19.57
C VAL A 313 -11.16 21.71 -19.66
N GLU A 314 -12.24 22.06 -20.36
CA GLU A 314 -12.72 23.43 -20.42
C GLU A 314 -13.07 23.94 -19.01
N ALA A 315 -12.45 25.04 -18.59
CA ALA A 315 -12.73 25.69 -17.33
C ALA A 315 -14.14 26.29 -17.31
N PRO A 316 -14.81 26.35 -16.15
CA PRO A 316 -16.10 27.02 -16.05
C PRO A 316 -15.94 28.52 -16.34
N ALA A 317 -17.04 29.19 -16.66
CA ALA A 317 -17.12 30.63 -16.82
C ALA A 317 -17.06 31.37 -15.47
N LEU A 318 -16.00 31.10 -14.69
CA LEU A 318 -15.68 31.70 -13.40
C LEU A 318 -14.39 32.51 -13.51
N GLU A 319 -14.28 33.56 -12.70
CA GLU A 319 -13.05 34.36 -12.61
C GLU A 319 -11.89 33.51 -12.05
N PRO A 320 -10.71 33.48 -12.71
CA PRO A 320 -9.56 32.74 -12.19
C PRO A 320 -9.13 33.24 -10.80
N HIS A 321 -8.92 32.30 -9.89
CA HIS A 321 -8.57 32.56 -8.50
C HIS A 321 -7.30 31.78 -8.08
N PRO A 322 -6.11 32.14 -8.59
CA PRO A 322 -4.87 31.49 -8.19
C PRO A 322 -4.54 31.76 -6.72
N TRP A 323 -4.06 30.73 -6.02
CA TRP A 323 -3.55 30.85 -4.66
C TRP A 323 -2.06 31.17 -4.66
N PRO A 324 -1.52 31.81 -3.60
CA PRO A 324 -0.08 31.93 -3.40
C PRO A 324 0.59 30.55 -3.49
N ARG A 325 1.72 30.47 -4.19
CA ARG A 325 2.49 29.25 -4.27
C ARG A 325 3.05 28.92 -2.88
N ALA A 326 2.77 27.72 -2.39
CA ALA A 326 3.38 27.23 -1.15
C ALA A 326 4.89 27.04 -1.36
N ASP A 327 5.68 27.40 -0.35
CA ASP A 327 7.13 27.16 -0.35
C ASP A 327 7.41 25.66 -0.39
N THR A 328 8.47 25.25 -1.08
CA THR A 328 8.88 23.83 -1.13
C THR A 328 9.65 23.41 0.11
N ARG A 329 10.29 24.40 0.75
CA ARG A 329 11.10 24.26 1.95
C ARG A 329 10.32 24.68 3.18
N ASP A 330 10.40 23.85 4.21
CA ASP A 330 9.93 24.13 5.56
C ASP A 330 11.16 24.16 6.48
N ASP A 331 11.47 25.33 7.03
CA ASP A 331 12.54 25.56 8.01
C ASP A 331 12.02 25.47 9.46
N PHE A 332 10.79 24.98 9.64
CA PHE A 332 10.16 24.71 10.93
C PHE A 332 10.12 25.92 11.87
N GLU A 333 9.94 27.13 11.30
CA GLU A 333 9.85 28.38 12.06
C GLU A 333 8.48 28.56 12.73
N SER A 334 7.44 27.93 12.19
CA SER A 334 6.08 27.93 12.74
C SER A 334 6.01 27.08 14.02
N PRO A 335 5.28 27.51 15.06
CA PRO A 335 5.03 26.68 16.25
C PRO A 335 4.03 25.54 15.99
N GLU A 336 3.36 25.55 14.84
CA GLU A 336 2.39 24.55 14.40
C GLU A 336 2.88 23.84 13.14
N LEU A 337 2.58 22.54 13.03
CA LEU A 337 2.98 21.72 11.90
C LEU A 337 2.23 22.14 10.64
N ASP A 338 2.95 22.46 9.56
CA ASP A 338 2.36 22.90 8.29
C ASP A 338 1.38 21.85 7.74
N PRO A 339 0.20 22.25 7.20
CA PRO A 339 -0.79 21.34 6.64
C PRO A 339 -0.30 20.36 5.56
N ARG A 340 0.87 20.58 4.96
CA ARG A 340 1.50 19.63 4.01
C ARG A 340 1.87 18.30 4.67
N TRP A 341 2.18 18.33 5.96
CA TRP A 341 2.65 17.17 6.71
C TRP A 341 1.51 16.27 7.13
N ASN A 342 1.82 14.99 7.24
CA ASN A 342 0.90 13.94 7.66
C ASN A 342 1.65 13.01 8.59
N THR A 343 0.91 12.38 9.49
CA THR A 343 1.43 11.44 10.46
C THR A 343 0.71 10.10 10.31
N LEU A 344 1.41 9.01 10.63
CA LEU A 344 0.88 7.67 10.40
C LEU A 344 0.17 7.16 11.65
N ARG A 345 -1.16 6.98 11.61
CA ARG A 345 -2.02 6.43 12.67
C ARG A 345 -2.05 7.18 14.01
N ARG A 346 -1.18 8.17 14.20
CA ARG A 346 -1.02 8.97 15.42
C ARG A 346 -1.13 10.43 15.05
N HIS A 347 -2.05 11.15 15.67
CA HIS A 347 -2.14 12.61 15.48
C HIS A 347 -0.88 13.32 15.98
N ALA A 348 -0.56 14.46 15.40
CA ALA A 348 0.53 15.31 15.90
C ALA A 348 0.21 15.73 17.34
N ASP A 349 1.07 15.38 18.29
CA ASP A 349 0.84 15.61 19.72
C ASP A 349 2.18 15.99 20.40
N PRO A 350 2.18 16.90 21.39
CA PRO A 350 3.37 17.28 22.14
C PRO A 350 4.11 16.13 22.83
N ASP A 351 3.48 14.96 23.02
CA ASP A 351 4.11 13.79 23.61
C ASP A 351 5.19 13.14 22.71
N TRP A 352 5.22 13.46 21.40
CA TRP A 352 6.22 12.98 20.46
C TRP A 352 6.72 13.95 19.40
N LEU A 353 6.01 15.05 19.18
CA LEU A 353 6.34 16.03 18.17
C LEU A 353 6.45 17.41 18.83
N SER A 354 7.54 18.13 18.60
CA SER A 354 7.68 19.49 19.08
C SER A 354 8.37 20.41 18.08
N LEU A 355 7.75 21.56 17.80
CA LEU A 355 8.32 22.67 17.04
C LEU A 355 8.82 23.81 17.97
N THR A 356 8.67 23.65 19.27
CA THR A 356 8.94 24.69 20.28
C THR A 356 10.03 24.30 21.27
N ALA A 357 10.33 23.00 21.43
CA ALA A 357 11.43 22.53 22.27
C ALA A 357 12.79 23.07 21.81
N ARG A 358 12.94 23.29 20.50
CA ARG A 358 14.09 23.94 19.87
C ARG A 358 13.59 24.75 18.67
N PRO A 359 13.57 26.10 18.75
CA PRO A 359 13.09 26.94 17.65
C PRO A 359 13.77 26.63 16.31
N SER A 360 13.02 26.76 15.21
CA SER A 360 13.47 26.43 13.84
C SER A 360 13.89 24.98 13.66
N HIS A 361 13.33 24.07 14.48
CA HIS A 361 13.53 22.63 14.36
C HIS A 361 12.23 21.89 14.63
N LEU A 362 12.02 20.81 13.89
CA LEU A 362 11.04 19.78 14.23
C LEU A 362 11.76 18.69 15.03
N ARG A 363 11.44 18.55 16.32
CA ARG A 363 11.86 17.42 17.14
C ARG A 363 10.84 16.29 17.05
N ILE A 364 11.32 15.09 16.74
CA ILE A 364 10.52 13.87 16.73
C ILE A 364 11.10 12.88 17.75
N ARG A 365 10.29 12.47 18.72
CA ARG A 365 10.62 11.37 19.65
C ARG A 365 10.41 10.03 18.95
N GLY A 366 11.36 9.13 19.13
CA GLY A 366 11.33 7.80 18.53
C GLY A 366 10.12 6.99 18.97
N GLY A 367 9.61 6.20 18.04
CA GLY A 367 8.50 5.28 18.27
C GLY A 367 8.76 3.92 17.65
N GLN A 368 7.70 3.27 17.19
CA GLN A 368 7.77 1.94 16.58
C GLN A 368 8.47 1.94 15.21
N SER A 369 8.91 0.73 14.83
CA SER A 369 9.43 0.40 13.51
C SER A 369 8.38 0.60 12.41
N PRO A 370 8.74 0.47 11.11
CA PRO A 370 7.79 0.68 10.02
C PRO A 370 6.69 -0.37 9.92
N HIS A 371 6.87 -1.50 10.62
CA HIS A 371 5.83 -2.52 10.78
C HIS A 371 4.83 -2.18 11.91
N GLY A 372 5.19 -1.24 12.79
CA GLY A 372 4.35 -0.81 13.90
C GLY A 372 3.12 -0.06 13.44
N ARG A 373 1.99 -0.35 14.08
CA ARG A 373 0.68 0.28 13.77
C ARG A 373 0.14 1.14 14.90
N ARG A 374 0.84 1.20 16.03
CA ARG A 374 0.36 1.92 17.22
C ARG A 374 1.04 3.26 17.34
N THR A 375 2.36 3.25 17.51
CA THR A 375 3.13 4.48 17.76
C THR A 375 4.27 4.68 16.77
N PRO A 376 4.08 4.56 15.44
CA PRO A 376 5.11 4.97 14.49
C PRO A 376 5.31 6.49 14.56
N SER A 377 6.57 6.92 14.66
CA SER A 377 6.95 8.33 14.64
C SER A 377 7.42 8.72 13.24
N LEU A 378 6.46 8.82 12.31
CA LEU A 378 6.66 9.24 10.93
C LEU A 378 5.90 10.55 10.67
N VAL A 379 6.62 11.55 10.14
CA VAL A 379 6.06 12.82 9.63
C VAL A 379 6.42 12.92 8.15
N ALA A 380 5.44 12.90 7.25
CA ALA A 380 5.68 12.72 5.82
C ALA A 380 4.76 13.56 4.90
N GLN A 381 5.24 13.81 3.69
CA GLN A 381 4.48 14.43 2.61
C GLN A 381 4.16 13.41 1.53
N ARG A 382 3.01 13.60 0.87
CA ARG A 382 2.60 12.82 -0.30
C ARG A 382 3.57 13.07 -1.45
N VAL A 383 3.89 12.02 -2.22
CA VAL A 383 4.55 12.20 -3.52
C VAL A 383 3.50 12.65 -4.54
N THR A 384 3.67 13.83 -5.14
CA THR A 384 2.67 14.46 -6.02
C THR A 384 3.14 14.63 -7.48
N ALA A 385 4.36 14.21 -7.80
CA ALA A 385 4.91 14.30 -9.14
C ALA A 385 5.71 13.05 -9.49
N LYS A 386 5.81 12.73 -10.80
CA LYS A 386 6.61 11.59 -11.28
C LYS A 386 8.11 11.76 -11.07
N GLN A 387 8.55 12.98 -10.84
CA GLN A 387 9.94 13.32 -10.54
C GLN A 387 9.99 14.36 -9.44
N GLY A 388 11.06 14.39 -8.67
CA GLY A 388 11.20 15.34 -7.57
C GLY A 388 12.35 14.97 -6.64
N VAL A 389 12.55 15.84 -5.67
CA VAL A 389 13.59 15.66 -4.66
C VAL A 389 13.07 16.10 -3.29
N LEU A 390 13.40 15.33 -2.26
CA LEU A 390 13.32 15.69 -0.85
C LEU A 390 14.75 15.80 -0.32
N GLU A 391 15.11 16.95 0.22
CA GLU A 391 16.37 17.17 0.97
C GLU A 391 16.04 17.57 2.40
N VAL A 392 16.73 17.00 3.38
CA VAL A 392 16.45 17.16 4.81
C VAL A 392 17.75 17.36 5.56
N GLY A 393 17.81 18.34 6.45
CA GLY A 393 18.87 18.43 7.45
C GLY A 393 18.42 17.79 8.77
N MET A 394 19.31 17.00 9.36
CA MET A 394 19.04 16.20 10.55
C MET A 394 20.21 16.23 11.52
N GLU A 395 19.89 16.34 12.81
CA GLU A 395 20.81 16.13 13.93
C GLU A 395 20.32 14.96 14.79
N PHE A 396 21.13 13.91 14.90
CA PHE A 396 20.81 12.69 15.63
C PHE A 396 22.07 11.93 16.05
N THR A 397 22.12 11.49 17.32
CA THR A 397 23.16 10.59 17.83
C THR A 397 22.48 9.40 18.52
N PRO A 398 22.49 8.19 17.94
CA PRO A 398 21.90 7.02 18.57
C PRO A 398 22.76 6.55 19.75
N GLU A 399 22.13 6.39 20.91
CA GLU A 399 22.77 5.87 22.13
C GLU A 399 22.81 4.33 22.16
N THR A 400 21.85 3.70 21.48
CA THR A 400 21.72 2.23 21.40
C THR A 400 21.35 1.79 19.98
N GLU A 401 21.49 0.50 19.69
CA GLU A 401 21.06 -0.10 18.42
C GLU A 401 19.53 -0.13 18.25
N HIS A 402 18.78 0.17 19.30
CA HIS A 402 17.31 0.25 19.29
C HIS A 402 16.79 1.60 18.77
N GLN A 403 17.70 2.55 18.58
CA GLN A 403 17.40 3.90 18.13
C GLN A 403 17.84 4.07 16.66
N SER A 404 16.98 4.71 15.87
CA SER A 404 17.33 5.09 14.50
C SER A 404 16.59 6.35 14.06
N ALA A 405 17.20 7.14 13.17
CA ALA A 405 16.55 8.31 12.59
C ALA A 405 17.01 8.57 11.17
N GLY A 406 16.16 9.14 10.34
CA GLY A 406 16.51 9.53 8.98
C GLY A 406 15.30 9.83 8.10
N ILE A 407 15.43 9.54 6.82
CA ILE A 407 14.38 9.78 5.82
C ILE A 407 13.86 8.48 5.20
N ALA A 408 12.55 8.41 4.98
CA ALA A 408 11.87 7.25 4.43
C ALA A 408 11.10 7.60 3.16
N ALA A 409 11.11 6.68 2.19
CA ALA A 409 10.09 6.56 1.16
C ALA A 409 9.17 5.39 1.55
N TYR A 410 7.91 5.67 1.83
CA TYR A 410 6.99 4.75 2.50
C TYR A 410 5.69 4.63 1.73
N TYR A 411 5.15 3.40 1.66
CA TYR A 411 3.80 3.16 1.18
C TYR A 411 2.92 2.57 2.30
N ASN A 412 3.33 1.41 2.84
CA ASN A 412 2.64 0.75 3.94
C ASN A 412 3.64 -0.07 4.78
N SER A 413 3.15 -0.76 5.81
CA SER A 413 4.00 -1.49 6.75
C SER A 413 4.91 -2.57 6.13
N PHE A 414 4.60 -3.00 4.90
CA PHE A 414 5.34 -4.02 4.16
C PHE A 414 6.23 -3.47 3.03
N ASN A 415 6.06 -2.21 2.61
CA ASN A 415 6.75 -1.66 1.43
C ASN A 415 7.30 -0.26 1.72
N TRP A 416 8.62 -0.17 1.85
CA TRP A 416 9.31 1.06 2.21
C TRP A 416 10.83 0.96 1.98
N HIS A 417 11.45 2.13 1.89
CA HIS A 417 12.90 2.34 1.95
C HIS A 417 13.19 3.35 3.06
N PHE A 418 14.12 3.05 3.96
CA PHE A 418 14.48 3.90 5.09
C PHE A 418 16.00 4.09 5.13
N LEU A 419 16.45 5.29 4.78
CA LEU A 419 17.84 5.70 4.94
C LEU A 419 18.00 6.25 6.36
N GLN A 420 18.62 5.45 7.22
CA GLN A 420 18.64 5.68 8.67
C GLN A 420 20.07 5.71 9.21
N VAL A 421 20.28 6.54 10.23
CA VAL A 421 21.42 6.46 11.15
C VAL A 421 21.00 5.62 12.35
N SER A 422 21.83 4.64 12.73
CA SER A 422 21.66 3.84 13.94
C SER A 422 23.02 3.47 14.54
N GLN A 423 23.06 3.04 15.79
CA GLN A 423 24.30 2.64 16.44
C GLN A 423 24.68 1.21 16.05
N LYS A 424 25.96 0.99 15.79
CA LYS A 424 26.55 -0.33 15.75
C LYS A 424 27.99 -0.30 16.25
N ASP A 425 28.32 -1.22 17.15
CA ASP A 425 29.68 -1.39 17.72
C ASP A 425 30.24 -0.08 18.31
N GLY A 426 29.36 0.75 18.90
CA GLY A 426 29.71 2.06 19.49
C GLY A 426 29.89 3.20 18.48
N ALA A 427 29.67 2.98 17.19
CA ALA A 427 29.74 4.00 16.14
C ALA A 427 28.37 4.25 15.49
N SER A 428 28.16 5.46 14.96
CA SER A 428 26.96 5.83 14.22
C SER A 428 27.11 5.45 12.74
N TRP A 429 26.19 4.63 12.24
CA TRP A 429 26.23 4.12 10.88
C TRP A 429 24.99 4.53 10.09
N LEU A 430 25.23 5.14 8.92
CA LEU A 430 24.24 5.31 7.89
C LEU A 430 23.99 3.99 7.17
N SER A 431 22.74 3.55 7.12
CA SER A 431 22.31 2.33 6.44
C SER A 431 21.01 2.56 5.67
N LEU A 432 20.87 1.92 4.52
CA LEU A 432 19.61 1.86 3.79
C LEU A 432 18.93 0.53 4.09
N VAL A 433 17.77 0.58 4.72
CA VAL A 433 16.91 -0.57 4.97
C VAL A 433 15.75 -0.55 4.00
N THR A 434 15.51 -1.66 3.30
CA THR A 434 14.40 -1.79 2.34
C THR A 434 13.50 -2.93 2.74
N SER A 435 12.19 -2.75 2.67
CA SER A 435 11.20 -3.80 2.77
C SER A 435 10.40 -3.87 1.48
N ASP A 436 10.37 -5.04 0.87
CA ASP A 436 9.56 -5.38 -0.30
C ASP A 436 8.67 -6.56 0.10
N ARG A 437 7.38 -6.28 0.32
CA ARG A 437 6.40 -7.23 0.89
C ARG A 437 6.89 -7.90 2.16
N GLY A 438 7.48 -7.11 3.06
CA GLY A 438 8.01 -7.59 4.35
C GLY A 438 9.40 -8.23 4.27
N ARG A 439 9.91 -8.54 3.07
CA ARG A 439 11.29 -9.04 2.92
C ARG A 439 12.27 -7.87 3.08
N CYS A 440 13.00 -7.88 4.18
CA CYS A 440 13.93 -6.82 4.53
C CYS A 440 15.35 -7.08 3.99
N THR A 441 15.99 -6.04 3.45
CA THR A 441 17.42 -5.99 3.16
C THR A 441 18.06 -4.79 3.86
N VAL A 442 19.33 -4.94 4.24
CA VAL A 442 20.10 -3.88 4.91
C VAL A 442 21.40 -3.69 4.16
N GLU A 443 21.65 -2.46 3.73
CA GLU A 443 22.91 -2.02 3.13
C GLU A 443 23.59 -1.02 4.06
N ARG A 444 24.80 -1.32 4.50
CA ARG A 444 25.62 -0.39 5.29
C ARG A 444 26.37 0.54 4.35
N ILE A 445 26.26 1.85 4.58
CA ILE A 445 26.78 2.88 3.66
C ILE A 445 28.08 3.47 4.20
N ALA A 446 28.02 4.17 5.33
CA ALA A 446 29.16 4.89 5.88
C ALA A 446 29.00 5.10 7.39
N GLU A 447 30.14 5.23 8.07
CA GLU A 447 30.19 5.80 9.41
C GLU A 447 30.00 7.32 9.30
N VAL A 448 29.18 7.90 10.16
CA VAL A 448 28.72 9.29 10.04
C VAL A 448 28.74 10.02 11.38
N GLY A 449 28.87 11.34 11.29
CA GLY A 449 28.72 12.23 12.43
C GLY A 449 27.26 12.50 12.81
N PRO A 450 27.03 13.32 13.85
CA PRO A 450 25.70 13.59 14.38
C PRO A 450 24.83 14.47 13.47
N ARG A 451 25.44 15.24 12.57
CA ARG A 451 24.74 16.15 11.65
C ARG A 451 24.89 15.69 10.22
N LEU A 452 23.78 15.54 9.52
CA LEU A 452 23.75 15.10 8.14
C LEU A 452 22.67 15.85 7.37
N GLU A 453 22.93 16.05 6.08
CA GLU A 453 21.85 16.24 5.14
C GLU A 453 21.59 14.94 4.37
N LEU A 454 20.32 14.60 4.21
CA LEU A 454 19.85 13.37 3.56
C LEU A 454 18.98 13.73 2.36
N ARG A 455 19.01 12.90 1.32
CA ARG A 455 18.25 13.12 0.09
C ARG A 455 17.54 11.87 -0.41
N ILE A 456 16.30 12.06 -0.86
CA ILE A 456 15.58 11.16 -1.76
C ILE A 456 15.32 11.90 -3.08
N ALA A 457 15.77 11.34 -4.19
CA ALA A 457 15.44 11.81 -5.53
C ALA A 457 14.70 10.71 -6.28
N PHE A 458 13.56 11.02 -6.89
CA PHE A 458 12.80 10.06 -7.70
C PHE A 458 12.65 10.56 -9.13
N GLU A 459 12.72 9.64 -10.08
CA GLU A 459 12.57 9.87 -11.52
C GLU A 459 11.84 8.68 -12.15
N GLY A 460 10.51 8.78 -12.21
CA GLY A 460 9.64 7.68 -12.60
C GLY A 460 9.87 6.45 -11.70
N PRO A 461 10.24 5.30 -12.26
CA PRO A 461 10.42 4.06 -11.48
C PRO A 461 11.72 4.02 -10.65
N ARG A 462 12.57 5.05 -10.72
CA ARG A 462 13.88 5.06 -10.03
C ARG A 462 13.84 5.94 -8.79
N LEU A 463 14.37 5.43 -7.69
CA LEU A 463 14.49 6.11 -6.40
C LEU A 463 15.96 6.11 -5.95
N ARG A 464 16.59 7.28 -5.88
CA ARG A 464 17.99 7.44 -5.47
C ARG A 464 18.08 8.09 -4.10
N PHE A 465 18.96 7.54 -3.27
CA PHE A 465 19.30 8.08 -1.96
C PHE A 465 20.66 8.75 -2.00
N GLY A 466 20.84 9.81 -1.21
CA GLY A 466 22.12 10.47 -1.05
C GLY A 466 22.27 11.11 0.32
N TYR A 467 23.50 11.48 0.66
CA TYR A 467 23.81 12.16 1.91
C TYR A 467 25.03 13.08 1.75
N ARG A 468 25.17 14.05 2.65
CA ARG A 468 26.41 14.82 2.85
C ARG A 468 26.53 15.27 4.29
N ASP A 469 27.75 15.59 4.70
CA ASP A 469 28.02 16.25 5.97
C ASP A 469 28.31 17.74 5.68
N PRO A 470 27.38 18.66 5.99
CA PRO A 470 27.55 20.06 5.66
C PRO A 470 28.71 20.74 6.42
N HIS A 471 29.25 20.11 7.48
CA HIS A 471 30.36 20.64 8.27
C HIS A 471 31.71 19.99 7.94
N SER A 472 31.73 18.97 7.08
CA SER A 472 32.95 18.30 6.67
C SER A 472 33.63 19.06 5.52
N GLU A 473 34.85 19.53 5.73
CA GLU A 473 35.70 20.10 4.67
C GLU A 473 35.96 19.10 3.52
N GLN A 474 35.82 17.80 3.78
CA GLN A 474 36.05 16.72 2.82
C GLN A 474 34.76 16.24 2.14
N GLN A 475 33.58 16.55 2.68
CA GLN A 475 32.28 16.01 2.25
C GLN A 475 31.18 17.07 2.09
N VAL A 476 31.55 18.22 1.52
CA VAL A 476 30.60 19.30 1.20
C VAL A 476 29.63 18.93 0.07
N GLU A 477 30.08 18.06 -0.84
CA GLU A 477 29.31 17.59 -2.00
C GLU A 477 28.42 16.39 -1.65
N TRP A 478 27.30 16.27 -2.36
CA TRP A 478 26.40 15.13 -2.22
C TRP A 478 27.07 13.82 -2.65
N ILE A 479 26.98 12.80 -1.80
CA ILE A 479 27.31 11.41 -2.13
C ILE A 479 26.01 10.66 -2.42
N ASP A 480 25.79 10.34 -3.69
CA ASP A 480 24.71 9.46 -4.11
C ASP A 480 25.10 7.99 -3.89
N LEU A 481 24.14 7.19 -3.42
CA LEU A 481 24.29 5.74 -3.38
C LEU A 481 24.40 5.20 -4.82
N SER A 482 25.24 4.17 -5.01
CA SER A 482 25.61 3.70 -6.35
C SER A 482 24.49 2.98 -7.10
N GLU A 483 23.45 2.53 -6.39
CA GLU A 483 22.33 1.80 -6.95
C GLU A 483 21.00 2.51 -6.67
N ASP A 484 20.23 2.73 -7.73
CA ASP A 484 18.84 3.18 -7.60
C ASP A 484 17.99 2.04 -7.00
N ARG A 485 17.00 2.42 -6.19
CA ARG A 485 15.95 1.54 -5.70
C ARG A 485 14.72 1.63 -6.60
N ASP A 486 13.93 0.56 -6.58
CA ASP A 486 12.72 0.46 -7.38
C ASP A 486 11.58 1.23 -6.70
N ALA A 487 11.21 2.39 -7.24
CA ALA A 487 10.12 3.20 -6.71
C ALA A 487 8.76 2.49 -6.87
N THR A 488 8.64 1.52 -7.79
CA THR A 488 7.36 0.88 -8.13
C THR A 488 6.87 -0.09 -7.06
N ILE A 489 7.72 -0.47 -6.09
CA ILE A 489 7.26 -1.22 -4.91
C ILE A 489 6.36 -0.35 -4.01
N LEU A 490 6.40 0.97 -4.17
CA LEU A 490 5.60 1.95 -3.45
C LEU A 490 4.34 2.35 -4.26
N SER A 491 3.66 1.38 -4.88
CA SER A 491 2.44 1.61 -5.65
C SER A 491 1.26 0.80 -5.12
N ASP A 492 0.04 1.26 -5.37
CA ASP A 492 -1.21 0.60 -4.99
C ASP A 492 -1.25 -0.87 -5.39
N GLU A 493 -0.80 -1.15 -6.61
CA GLU A 493 -0.81 -2.48 -7.21
C GLU A 493 0.24 -3.40 -6.57
N HIS A 494 1.38 -2.86 -6.12
CA HIS A 494 2.43 -3.69 -5.51
C HIS A 494 2.13 -3.94 -4.04
N ALA A 495 1.65 -2.91 -3.36
CA ALA A 495 1.32 -2.91 -1.95
C ALA A 495 0.07 -3.71 -1.62
N THR A 496 -0.87 -3.81 -2.57
CA THR A 496 -1.91 -4.83 -2.51
C THR A 496 -1.24 -6.20 -2.58
N TRP A 497 -1.34 -6.95 -1.48
CA TRP A 497 -0.69 -8.24 -1.35
C TRP A 497 -1.71 -9.31 -0.96
N VAL A 498 -1.93 -10.23 -1.89
CA VAL A 498 -2.70 -11.46 -1.69
C VAL A 498 -1.76 -12.64 -1.92
N GLU A 499 -1.71 -13.58 -0.98
CA GLU A 499 -0.92 -14.79 -1.08
C GLU A 499 -1.78 -15.99 -0.68
N ASN A 500 -1.81 -17.04 -1.52
CA ASN A 500 -2.62 -18.24 -1.31
C ASN A 500 -4.12 -17.95 -1.02
N GLY A 501 -4.68 -16.92 -1.67
CA GLY A 501 -6.06 -16.48 -1.47
C GLY A 501 -6.30 -15.64 -0.21
N MET A 502 -5.27 -15.40 0.60
CA MET A 502 -5.36 -14.58 1.80
C MET A 502 -4.89 -13.16 1.51
N LEU A 503 -5.72 -12.17 1.84
CA LEU A 503 -5.36 -10.75 1.76
C LEU A 503 -4.51 -10.36 2.98
N HIS A 504 -3.30 -9.88 2.73
CA HIS A 504 -2.39 -9.37 3.76
C HIS A 504 -2.51 -7.84 3.92
N ALA A 505 -2.56 -7.13 2.80
CA ALA A 505 -2.69 -5.67 2.78
C ALA A 505 -3.43 -5.21 1.52
N PHE A 506 -4.24 -4.17 1.67
CA PHE A 506 -4.71 -3.40 0.53
C PHE A 506 -3.71 -2.29 0.19
N GLY A 507 -3.72 -1.84 -1.06
CA GLY A 507 -3.06 -0.63 -1.50
C GLY A 507 -4.10 0.39 -2.00
N PHE A 508 -4.47 1.35 -1.15
CA PHE A 508 -5.41 2.41 -1.49
C PHE A 508 -4.89 3.84 -1.26
N THR A 509 -3.62 3.97 -0.88
CA THR A 509 -2.97 5.22 -0.51
C THR A 509 -2.15 5.80 -1.67
N GLY A 510 -0.83 5.64 -1.62
CA GLY A 510 0.16 6.23 -2.50
C GLY A 510 1.48 6.43 -1.76
N ALA A 511 2.57 6.69 -2.49
CA ALA A 511 3.87 6.89 -1.88
C ALA A 511 3.95 8.20 -1.07
N PHE A 512 4.66 8.13 0.05
CA PHE A 512 5.06 9.24 0.90
C PHE A 512 6.59 9.32 1.00
N VAL A 513 7.10 10.52 1.20
CA VAL A 513 8.49 10.76 1.60
C VAL A 513 8.53 11.61 2.87
N GLY A 514 9.38 11.27 3.83
CA GLY A 514 9.32 11.94 5.12
C GLY A 514 10.42 11.56 6.11
N LEU A 515 10.21 12.03 7.33
CA LEU A 515 11.11 11.97 8.49
C LEU A 515 10.67 10.84 9.40
N TRP A 516 11.57 9.93 9.76
CA TRP A 516 11.25 8.82 10.67
C TRP A 516 12.24 8.76 11.82
N VAL A 517 11.73 8.61 13.04
CA VAL A 517 12.54 8.31 14.23
C VAL A 517 12.01 7.06 14.94
N GLN A 518 12.90 6.16 15.33
CA GLN A 518 12.60 4.94 16.07
C GLN A 518 13.32 4.97 17.41
N ASP A 519 12.62 4.46 18.41
CA ASP A 519 13.17 4.12 19.71
C ASP A 519 12.40 2.90 20.20
N LEU A 520 12.92 1.72 19.86
CA LEU A 520 12.23 0.46 20.10
C LEU A 520 12.27 0.02 21.57
N ALA A 521 13.17 0.60 22.35
CA ALA A 521 13.35 0.31 23.77
C ALA A 521 12.70 1.36 24.69
N ASP A 522 12.15 2.44 24.12
CA ASP A 522 11.58 3.60 24.84
C ASP A 522 12.59 4.23 25.82
N GLU A 523 13.81 4.42 25.33
CA GLU A 523 14.95 4.97 26.08
C GLU A 523 15.00 6.52 26.04
N GLY A 524 14.07 7.15 25.31
CA GLY A 524 13.97 8.61 25.19
C GLY A 524 14.69 9.18 23.95
N GLY A 525 15.00 8.35 22.96
CA GLY A 525 15.66 8.76 21.72
C GLY A 525 14.82 9.75 20.92
N SER A 526 15.45 10.81 20.40
CA SER A 526 14.80 11.80 19.52
C SER A 526 15.79 12.34 18.50
N ALA A 527 15.27 12.82 17.36
CA ALA A 527 16.04 13.52 16.34
C ALA A 527 15.47 14.93 16.11
N ASP A 528 16.36 15.87 15.81
CA ASP A 528 16.00 17.24 15.42
C ASP A 528 16.20 17.41 13.91
N PHE A 529 15.20 17.95 13.23
CA PHE A 529 15.25 18.28 11.81
C PHE A 529 15.18 19.81 11.67
N ASP A 530 16.17 20.43 11.03
CA ASP A 530 16.26 21.89 10.88
C ASP A 530 15.59 22.41 9.61
N TYR A 531 15.52 21.59 8.55
CA TYR A 531 14.69 21.87 7.39
C TYR A 531 14.27 20.60 6.64
N ALA A 532 13.21 20.72 5.85
CA ALA A 532 12.85 19.78 4.80
C ALA A 532 12.40 20.51 3.53
N ASP A 533 13.08 20.27 2.41
CA ASP A 533 12.79 20.86 1.10
C ASP A 533 12.30 19.81 0.11
N TYR A 534 10.99 19.79 -0.13
CA TYR A 534 10.34 18.92 -1.09
C TYR A 534 9.98 19.68 -2.37
N ARG A 535 10.72 19.42 -3.45
CA ARG A 535 10.53 20.05 -4.76
C ARG A 535 9.90 19.06 -5.75
N PRO A 536 8.56 18.98 -5.84
CA PRO A 536 7.90 18.16 -6.84
C PRO A 536 8.15 18.71 -8.25
N GLY A 537 8.36 17.82 -9.22
CA GLY A 537 8.60 18.16 -10.62
C GLY A 537 10.01 18.65 -10.96
N ALA A 538 10.89 18.84 -9.96
CA ALA A 538 12.27 19.25 -10.18
C ALA A 538 13.24 18.08 -9.94
N LEU A 539 14.05 17.76 -10.94
CA LEU A 539 15.33 17.10 -10.71
C LEU A 539 16.29 18.24 -10.44
N GLY A 540 16.78 18.39 -9.20
CA GLY A 540 17.93 19.28 -8.95
C GLY A 540 19.09 18.93 -9.90
N SER A 541 20.12 19.76 -9.98
CA SER A 541 21.33 19.42 -10.75
C SER A 541 22.04 18.19 -10.13
N ILE A 542 21.50 16.99 -10.34
CA ILE A 542 22.04 15.72 -9.87
C ILE A 542 23.21 15.38 -10.81
N ARG A 543 24.41 15.81 -10.44
CA ARG A 543 25.64 15.37 -11.10
C ARG A 543 25.93 13.95 -10.65
N VAL A 544 25.69 12.99 -11.53
CA VAL A 544 26.09 11.59 -11.31
C VAL A 544 27.62 11.51 -11.34
N LEU A 545 28.27 11.61 -10.18
CA LEU A 545 29.66 11.20 -10.04
C LEU A 545 29.68 9.67 -9.98
N ARG A 546 29.86 9.02 -11.13
CA ARG A 546 30.22 7.60 -11.14
C ARG A 546 31.55 7.44 -10.42
N ALA A 547 31.51 6.90 -9.20
CA ALA A 547 32.72 6.44 -8.52
C ALA A 547 33.47 5.50 -9.47
N ALA A 548 34.72 5.85 -9.77
CA ALA A 548 35.59 5.01 -10.57
C ALA A 548 35.67 3.63 -9.90
N ARG A 549 35.25 2.58 -10.62
CA ARG A 549 35.38 1.20 -10.16
C ARG A 549 36.84 0.96 -9.74
N PRO A 550 37.11 0.43 -8.53
CA PRO A 550 38.43 -0.11 -8.24
C PRO A 550 38.73 -1.22 -9.25
N LEU A 551 39.88 -1.12 -9.92
CA LEU A 551 40.38 -2.16 -10.81
C LEU A 551 40.43 -3.51 -10.07
N PRO A 552 39.92 -4.61 -10.65
CA PRO A 552 39.95 -5.90 -9.98
C PRO A 552 41.35 -6.48 -10.04
N HIS A 553 42.12 -6.35 -8.95
CA HIS A 553 43.27 -7.21 -8.71
C HIS A 553 42.81 -8.57 -8.16
N HIS A 554 43.16 -9.62 -8.90
CA HIS A 554 43.26 -11.03 -8.52
C HIS A 554 42.06 -11.71 -7.81
N ARG A 555 41.06 -12.17 -8.60
CA ARG A 555 40.31 -13.38 -8.24
C ARG A 555 41.11 -14.63 -8.63
N SER A 556 41.55 -15.34 -7.59
CA SER A 556 42.47 -16.47 -7.59
C SER A 556 41.85 -17.77 -8.14
N SER A 557 42.75 -18.74 -8.32
CA SER A 557 42.64 -20.07 -8.94
C SER A 557 41.45 -20.97 -8.60
N LEU A 558 40.59 -20.62 -7.64
CA LEU A 558 39.46 -21.46 -7.19
C LEU A 558 38.36 -21.60 -8.24
N HIS A 559 37.99 -20.53 -8.95
CA HIS A 559 36.91 -20.57 -9.93
C HIS A 559 37.24 -21.50 -11.11
N ARG A 560 38.51 -21.51 -11.57
CA ARG A 560 38.96 -22.42 -12.64
C ARG A 560 39.01 -23.89 -12.19
N ARG A 561 39.25 -24.16 -10.90
CA ARG A 561 39.22 -25.52 -10.35
C ARG A 561 37.79 -26.04 -10.23
N TYR A 562 36.85 -25.19 -9.80
CA TYR A 562 35.43 -25.53 -9.69
C TYR A 562 34.80 -25.90 -11.06
N VAL A 563 35.02 -25.06 -12.08
CA VAL A 563 34.51 -25.32 -13.44
C VAL A 563 35.08 -26.61 -14.03
N ARG A 564 36.35 -26.94 -13.76
CA ARG A 564 36.98 -28.20 -14.20
C ARG A 564 36.40 -29.43 -13.51
N ALA A 565 36.05 -29.35 -12.22
CA ALA A 565 35.42 -30.44 -11.48
C ALA A 565 33.99 -30.73 -11.99
N CYS A 566 33.18 -29.68 -12.22
CA CYS A 566 31.84 -29.82 -12.81
C CYS A 566 31.88 -30.44 -14.21
N LEU A 567 32.82 -30.01 -15.06
CA LEU A 567 32.99 -30.57 -16.41
C LEU A 567 33.46 -32.03 -16.40
N TRP A 568 34.25 -32.44 -15.39
CA TRP A 568 34.65 -33.84 -15.23
C TRP A 568 33.48 -34.73 -14.82
N GLN A 569 32.64 -34.27 -13.90
CA GLN A 569 31.46 -35.01 -13.43
C GLN A 569 30.43 -35.23 -14.56
N VAL A 570 30.16 -34.20 -15.35
CA VAL A 570 29.23 -34.27 -16.50
C VAL A 570 29.75 -35.25 -17.56
N ARG A 571 31.05 -35.25 -17.85
CA ARG A 571 31.66 -36.18 -18.83
C ARG A 571 31.59 -37.64 -18.37
N ARG A 572 31.66 -37.89 -17.06
CA ARG A 572 31.57 -39.24 -16.48
C ARG A 572 30.13 -39.78 -16.51
N VAL A 573 29.14 -38.92 -16.25
CA VAL A 573 27.71 -39.29 -16.31
C VAL A 573 27.27 -39.56 -17.75
N LEU A 574 27.82 -38.84 -18.73
CA LEU A 574 27.46 -38.97 -20.15
C LEU A 574 28.30 -40.01 -20.93
N GLY A 575 29.26 -40.70 -20.30
CA GLY A 575 30.01 -41.79 -20.92
C GLY A 575 30.92 -41.41 -22.10
N ILE A 576 31.27 -40.12 -22.25
CA ILE A 576 32.02 -39.62 -23.41
C ILE A 576 33.52 -39.94 -23.25
N ARG A 577 34.05 -40.86 -24.05
CA ARG A 577 35.50 -41.16 -24.09
C ARG A 577 36.25 -40.08 -24.88
N GLN A 578 37.44 -39.72 -24.41
CA GLN A 578 38.35 -38.77 -25.07
C GLN A 578 38.76 -39.29 -26.45
N ARG A 579 38.05 -38.86 -27.49
CA ARG A 579 38.54 -38.61 -28.86
C ARG A 579 37.33 -38.25 -29.71
N ASP A 580 37.10 -36.94 -29.83
CA ASP A 580 36.75 -36.23 -31.07
C ASP A 580 36.11 -34.88 -30.74
N HIS A 581 36.96 -33.85 -30.76
CA HIS A 581 36.65 -32.48 -30.37
C HIS A 581 35.92 -31.67 -31.45
N ARG A 582 35.26 -32.32 -32.42
CA ARG A 582 34.63 -31.62 -33.55
C ARG A 582 33.11 -31.70 -33.69
N ASP A 583 32.40 -32.49 -32.87
CA ASP A 583 30.92 -32.59 -32.98
C ASP A 583 30.13 -32.00 -31.80
N VAL A 584 30.77 -31.36 -30.82
CA VAL A 584 30.05 -30.75 -29.68
C VAL A 584 29.42 -29.39 -30.02
N LEU A 585 29.72 -28.81 -31.20
CA LEU A 585 29.14 -27.54 -31.66
C LEU A 585 27.94 -27.68 -32.62
N ALA A 586 27.50 -28.90 -32.92
CA ALA A 586 26.39 -29.15 -33.86
C ALA A 586 25.12 -29.77 -33.25
N ALA A 587 25.09 -30.06 -31.94
CA ALA A 587 23.87 -30.56 -31.28
C ALA A 587 23.06 -29.39 -30.69
N ARG A 588 21.95 -29.02 -31.33
CA ARG A 588 20.89 -28.20 -30.72
C ARG A 588 20.26 -28.97 -29.55
N ILE A 589 20.82 -28.79 -28.36
CA ILE A 589 20.21 -29.21 -27.10
C ILE A 589 19.46 -27.99 -26.53
N PRO A 590 18.14 -28.06 -26.26
CA PRO A 590 17.41 -26.95 -25.67
C PRO A 590 17.94 -26.61 -24.27
N VAL A 591 18.08 -25.31 -24.01
CA VAL A 591 18.57 -24.68 -22.76
C VAL A 591 17.77 -25.11 -21.50
N ALA A 592 16.64 -25.82 -21.66
CA ALA A 592 15.82 -26.34 -20.57
C ALA A 592 16.51 -27.41 -19.70
N VAL A 593 17.48 -28.17 -20.22
CA VAL A 593 18.14 -29.27 -19.45
C VAL A 593 19.30 -28.79 -18.56
N LEU A 594 19.80 -27.56 -18.77
CA LEU A 594 20.87 -26.98 -17.94
C LEU A 594 20.33 -26.22 -16.70
N VAL A 595 19.03 -25.93 -16.67
CA VAL A 595 18.38 -25.20 -15.55
C VAL A 595 17.84 -26.15 -14.48
N GLU A 596 17.47 -27.39 -14.82
CA GLU A 596 16.96 -28.36 -13.83
C GLU A 596 18.05 -29.13 -13.07
N ALA A 597 19.28 -29.22 -13.57
CA ALA A 597 20.41 -29.82 -12.86
C ALA A 597 21.06 -28.89 -11.80
N GLN A 598 20.64 -27.61 -11.72
CA GLN A 598 21.15 -26.66 -10.71
C GLN A 598 20.34 -26.64 -9.40
N ARG A 599 19.22 -27.36 -9.31
CA ARG A 599 18.35 -27.34 -8.12
C ARG A 599 18.86 -28.15 -6.92
N PRO A 600 19.74 -29.18 -7.02
CA PRO A 600 20.33 -29.80 -5.82
C PRO A 600 21.59 -29.09 -5.28
N ALA A 601 22.20 -28.17 -6.04
CA ALA A 601 23.47 -27.55 -5.67
C ALA A 601 23.36 -26.35 -4.70
N ARG A 602 22.14 -25.84 -4.44
CA ARG A 602 21.88 -24.82 -3.40
C ARG A 602 21.60 -25.42 -2.01
N ALA A 603 21.25 -26.70 -1.92
CA ALA A 603 21.04 -27.39 -0.64
C ALA A 603 22.38 -27.85 0.00
N ALA A 604 23.41 -28.12 -0.79
CA ALA A 604 24.70 -28.61 -0.28
C ALA A 604 25.64 -27.49 0.24
N HIS A 605 25.39 -26.23 -0.09
CA HIS A 605 26.16 -25.10 0.45
C HIS A 605 25.69 -24.65 1.85
N HIS A 606 24.51 -25.12 2.30
CA HIS A 606 23.99 -24.84 3.65
C HIS A 606 24.41 -25.88 4.70
N LEU A 607 24.90 -27.06 4.31
CA LEU A 607 25.32 -28.12 5.23
C LEU A 607 26.83 -28.14 5.54
N LEU A 608 27.66 -27.45 4.75
CA LEU A 608 29.11 -27.35 4.99
C LEU A 608 29.54 -26.13 5.83
N ALA A 609 28.61 -25.27 6.25
CA ALA A 609 28.87 -24.14 7.14
C ALA A 609 28.58 -24.44 8.63
N VAL A 610 28.05 -25.63 8.95
CA VAL A 610 27.72 -26.04 10.34
C VAL A 610 28.74 -27.05 10.90
N GLU A 611 29.66 -27.58 10.09
CA GLU A 611 30.68 -28.56 10.52
C GLU A 611 32.13 -28.00 10.60
N GLN A 612 32.31 -26.68 10.66
CA GLN A 612 33.62 -26.06 10.95
C GLN A 612 33.67 -25.25 12.26
N GLN A 613 32.72 -25.46 13.17
CA GLN A 613 32.85 -25.04 14.56
C GLN A 613 32.66 -26.23 15.49
N GLN A 614 33.66 -27.13 15.54
CA GLN A 614 34.00 -27.92 16.73
C GLN A 614 35.30 -28.68 16.46
N VAL A 615 36.07 -28.96 17.51
CA VAL A 615 37.41 -29.62 17.55
C VAL A 615 38.54 -28.58 17.32
N VAL A 616 39.35 -28.10 18.28
CA VAL A 616 40.03 -28.72 19.45
C VAL A 616 40.42 -27.63 20.48
N ALA A 617 40.23 -27.87 21.78
CA ALA A 617 41.25 -27.69 22.83
C ALA A 617 40.72 -28.27 24.14
N ASP A 618 41.35 -29.37 24.56
CA ASP A 618 41.12 -30.10 25.81
C ASP A 618 42.35 -29.92 26.71
N VAL A 619 42.21 -30.28 28.01
CA VAL A 619 43.21 -30.57 29.08
C VAL A 619 42.98 -29.80 30.41
N PRO A 620 43.15 -30.44 31.59
CA PRO A 620 42.11 -30.47 32.63
C PRO A 620 42.53 -30.04 34.05
N GLY A 621 41.57 -29.90 34.97
CA GLY A 621 41.84 -29.72 36.40
C GLY A 621 40.63 -29.91 37.32
N ARG A 622 40.65 -30.96 38.15
CA ARG A 622 39.66 -31.31 39.19
C ARG A 622 39.57 -30.23 40.30
N ARG A 623 38.37 -30.00 40.86
CA ARG A 623 38.05 -30.20 42.29
C ARG A 623 36.57 -29.93 42.63
N ARG A 624 36.09 -30.73 43.59
CA ARG A 624 34.76 -30.78 44.23
C ARG A 624 34.38 -29.47 44.94
N PHE A 625 33.09 -29.14 45.07
CA PHE A 625 32.31 -29.25 46.32
C PHE A 625 30.90 -28.60 46.24
N LEU A 626 29.92 -29.32 46.82
CA LEU A 626 28.73 -28.91 47.59
C LEU A 626 27.63 -27.97 47.03
N ALA A 627 26.41 -28.51 47.04
CA ALA A 627 25.14 -27.77 47.17
C ALA A 627 24.97 -27.21 48.60
N PRO A 628 24.12 -26.18 48.79
CA PRO A 628 22.72 -26.41 49.25
C PRO A 628 21.70 -25.50 48.51
N ARG A 629 20.54 -26.02 48.06
CA ARG A 629 19.24 -26.16 48.76
C ARG A 629 18.49 -24.84 49.09
N VAL A 630 17.33 -24.72 48.43
CA VAL A 630 15.97 -24.38 48.95
C VAL A 630 15.60 -22.90 49.13
N GLY A 631 14.47 -22.51 48.51
CA GLY A 631 13.70 -21.34 48.93
C GLY A 631 12.66 -20.79 47.94
N ASP A 632 11.65 -21.57 47.55
CA ASP A 632 10.31 -21.07 47.15
C ASP A 632 9.30 -22.08 47.76
N PRO A 633 8.11 -21.68 48.27
CA PRO A 633 6.97 -21.50 47.35
C PRO A 633 5.87 -20.50 47.78
N TYR A 634 5.27 -19.87 46.77
CA TYR A 634 3.86 -19.47 46.76
C TYR A 634 2.92 -20.69 46.94
N GLY A 635 1.89 -20.57 47.79
CA GLY A 635 0.84 -21.60 48.01
C GLY A 635 -0.20 -21.64 46.88
N ALA A 636 -0.56 -22.82 46.37
CA ALA A 636 -1.70 -23.70 46.74
C ALA A 636 -3.08 -23.14 46.29
N HIS A 637 -3.93 -23.79 45.49
CA HIS A 637 -4.57 -25.13 45.52
C HIS A 637 -5.28 -25.31 44.13
N ARG A 638 -5.69 -26.47 43.58
CA ARG A 638 -6.38 -27.66 44.13
C ARG A 638 -6.40 -28.79 43.07
N ARG A 639 -6.59 -30.04 43.52
CA ARG A 639 -6.42 -31.35 42.84
C ARG A 639 -7.67 -31.87 42.09
N HIS A 640 -7.44 -32.79 41.14
CA HIS A 640 -8.04 -34.15 41.02
C HIS A 640 -7.09 -34.98 40.12
N GLU A 641 -6.36 -36.01 40.60
CA GLU A 641 -6.71 -37.46 40.67
C GLU A 641 -7.22 -38.01 39.32
N GLY A 642 -6.71 -39.07 38.68
CA GLY A 642 -5.71 -40.13 38.88
C GLY A 642 -5.85 -41.04 37.63
N VAL A 643 -4.83 -41.73 37.11
CA VAL A 643 -4.48 -43.12 37.45
C VAL A 643 -3.30 -43.53 36.54
N VAL A 644 -2.35 -44.25 37.14
CA VAL A 644 -1.15 -44.85 36.55
C VAL A 644 -1.35 -46.37 36.42
N VAL A 645 -0.88 -46.98 35.32
CA VAL A 645 -0.30 -48.35 35.23
C VAL A 645 0.58 -48.33 33.96
N GLY A 646 1.80 -48.85 33.85
CA GLY A 646 2.65 -49.70 34.67
C GLY A 646 3.65 -50.42 33.73
N ASP A 647 4.90 -50.55 34.18
CA ASP A 647 6.13 -50.96 33.48
C ASP A 647 6.16 -52.31 32.72
N ARG A 648 7.11 -52.44 31.77
CA ARG A 648 8.16 -53.51 31.75
C ARG A 648 9.21 -53.40 30.61
N VAL A 649 10.44 -53.06 31.00
CA VAL A 649 11.79 -53.67 30.77
C VAL A 649 12.20 -54.31 29.41
N ALA A 650 13.25 -53.70 28.80
CA ALA A 650 14.50 -54.16 28.12
C ALA A 650 14.50 -55.40 27.18
N VAL A 651 15.26 -55.49 26.07
CA VAL A 651 16.71 -55.34 25.82
C VAL A 651 16.96 -55.32 24.28
N GLY A 652 18.01 -54.64 23.79
CA GLY A 652 18.85 -55.20 22.70
C GLY A 652 19.11 -54.38 21.43
N GLU A 653 20.31 -53.79 21.39
CA GLU A 653 21.23 -53.58 20.25
C GLU A 653 20.83 -52.74 19.01
N GLY A 654 21.77 -51.91 18.56
CA GLY A 654 21.55 -50.88 17.54
C GLY A 654 22.18 -51.13 16.17
N LEU A 655 21.80 -50.29 15.20
CA LEU A 655 22.53 -49.89 13.99
C LEU A 655 21.83 -48.65 13.35
N PRO A 656 22.55 -47.69 12.71
CA PRO A 656 22.03 -46.36 12.40
C PRO A 656 21.33 -46.20 11.02
N ALA A 657 20.45 -45.19 10.98
CA ALA A 657 19.53 -44.78 9.93
C ALA A 657 20.17 -44.20 8.64
N ALA A 658 21.03 -44.96 7.97
CA ALA A 658 21.62 -44.59 6.66
C ALA A 658 21.10 -45.44 5.48
N ALA A 659 20.20 -46.40 5.71
CA ALA A 659 19.76 -47.36 4.68
C ALA A 659 18.38 -47.08 4.05
N HIS A 660 17.65 -46.05 4.50
CA HIS A 660 16.28 -45.77 4.02
C HIS A 660 16.12 -44.59 3.05
N GLN A 661 17.18 -43.84 2.73
CA GLN A 661 17.11 -42.67 1.82
C GLN A 661 17.67 -42.90 0.40
N VAL A 662 18.13 -44.11 0.07
CA VAL A 662 18.68 -44.42 -1.27
C VAL A 662 17.64 -45.06 -2.21
N LEU A 663 16.44 -45.42 -1.71
CA LEU A 663 15.39 -46.05 -2.52
C LEU A 663 14.31 -45.09 -3.05
N GLU A 664 14.20 -43.85 -2.52
CA GLU A 664 13.17 -42.89 -2.99
C GLU A 664 13.63 -42.01 -4.17
N VAL A 665 14.92 -41.75 -4.34
CA VAL A 665 15.44 -40.94 -5.46
C VAL A 665 15.43 -41.71 -6.80
N GLY A 666 15.38 -43.04 -6.75
CA GLY A 666 15.34 -43.91 -7.95
C GLY A 666 13.96 -44.00 -8.61
N LEU A 667 12.89 -43.62 -7.91
CA LEU A 667 11.50 -43.70 -8.41
C LEU A 667 11.08 -42.43 -9.15
N GLU A 668 11.50 -41.25 -8.69
CA GLU A 668 11.11 -39.96 -9.31
C GLU A 668 11.72 -39.75 -10.72
N VAL A 669 12.90 -40.30 -10.98
CA VAL A 669 13.56 -40.21 -12.29
C VAL A 669 12.89 -41.11 -13.34
N ARG A 670 12.29 -42.24 -12.93
CA ARG A 670 11.53 -43.12 -13.83
C ARG A 670 10.15 -42.55 -14.18
N GLU A 671 9.55 -41.77 -13.27
CA GLU A 671 8.27 -41.08 -13.47
C GLU A 671 8.40 -39.92 -14.47
N ALA A 672 9.49 -39.13 -14.37
CA ALA A 672 9.79 -38.01 -15.26
C ALA A 672 10.03 -38.46 -16.71
N LEU A 673 10.66 -39.63 -16.91
CA LEU A 673 10.91 -40.19 -18.24
C LEU A 673 9.67 -40.79 -18.91
N ARG A 674 8.62 -41.17 -18.15
CA ARG A 674 7.32 -41.58 -18.73
C ARG A 674 6.46 -40.41 -19.20
N ARG A 675 6.61 -39.22 -18.59
CA ARG A 675 5.82 -38.02 -18.94
C ARG A 675 6.25 -37.33 -20.24
N LEU A 676 7.37 -37.76 -20.85
CA LEU A 676 7.93 -37.16 -22.08
C LEU A 676 7.69 -37.96 -23.38
N GLY A 677 6.79 -38.96 -23.35
CA GLY A 677 6.05 -39.39 -24.55
C GLY A 677 6.85 -39.98 -25.73
N ALA A 678 7.64 -41.04 -25.52
CA ALA A 678 8.12 -41.88 -26.61
C ALA A 678 7.97 -43.38 -26.29
N VAL A 679 7.26 -44.09 -27.19
CA VAL A 679 7.09 -45.54 -27.35
C VAL A 679 5.88 -46.20 -26.65
N ALA A 680 4.92 -46.64 -27.47
CA ALA A 680 4.01 -47.78 -27.29
C ALA A 680 4.14 -48.65 -28.57
N PRO A 681 3.73 -49.96 -28.64
CA PRO A 681 2.69 -50.70 -27.89
C PRO A 681 3.21 -52.06 -27.31
N ALA A 682 2.50 -52.93 -26.59
CA ALA A 682 1.13 -53.43 -26.75
C ALA A 682 0.63 -54.24 -25.51
N GLY A 683 -0.69 -54.24 -25.32
CA GLY A 683 -1.50 -55.45 -25.08
C GLY A 683 -1.64 -56.03 -23.65
N ILE A 684 -2.89 -56.02 -23.15
CA ILE A 684 -3.67 -57.11 -22.51
C ILE A 684 -4.49 -56.55 -21.31
N GLY A 685 -5.84 -56.57 -21.44
CA GLY A 685 -6.79 -56.44 -20.31
C GLY A 685 -7.14 -57.81 -19.71
N PRO A 686 -8.27 -58.02 -18.99
CA PRO A 686 -9.30 -57.06 -18.55
C PRO A 686 -9.77 -57.23 -17.07
N GLY A 687 -10.58 -56.27 -16.60
CA GLY A 687 -11.75 -56.53 -15.73
C GLY A 687 -11.62 -56.35 -14.22
N GLY A 688 -12.62 -55.66 -13.61
CA GLY A 688 -13.07 -56.02 -12.26
C GLY A 688 -13.46 -54.91 -11.26
N VAL A 689 -14.75 -54.55 -11.27
CA VAL A 689 -15.66 -54.35 -10.11
C VAL A 689 -15.47 -53.20 -9.10
N GLN A 690 -16.58 -52.46 -9.00
CA GLN A 690 -17.13 -51.56 -7.98
C GLN A 690 -16.74 -51.77 -6.51
N HIS A 691 -16.63 -50.67 -5.76
CA HIS A 691 -17.20 -50.58 -4.41
C HIS A 691 -17.88 -49.23 -4.18
N ARG A 692 -19.15 -49.32 -3.79
CA ARG A 692 -19.98 -48.24 -3.23
C ARG A 692 -19.35 -47.69 -1.95
N GLN A 693 -19.33 -46.38 -1.81
CA GLN A 693 -19.29 -45.74 -0.49
C GLN A 693 -20.56 -44.93 -0.26
N VAL A 694 -21.01 -45.04 0.99
CA VAL A 694 -22.27 -44.62 1.57
C VAL A 694 -22.29 -43.11 1.75
N ALA A 695 -23.44 -42.51 1.42
CA ALA A 695 -23.73 -41.10 1.65
C ALA A 695 -23.76 -40.79 3.16
N PHE A 696 -22.93 -39.84 3.58
CA PHE A 696 -23.23 -38.97 4.71
C PHE A 696 -23.49 -37.57 4.14
N LEU A 697 -24.67 -37.04 4.45
CA LEU A 697 -25.10 -35.69 4.10
C LEU A 697 -24.29 -34.69 4.93
N ASP A 698 -23.56 -33.79 4.26
CA ASP A 698 -22.92 -32.62 4.86
C ASP A 698 -23.36 -31.37 4.09
N PRO A 699 -24.08 -30.41 4.72
CA PRO A 699 -24.54 -29.19 4.06
C PRO A 699 -23.44 -28.12 4.15
N ALA A 700 -22.39 -28.26 3.33
CA ALA A 700 -21.34 -27.25 3.23
C ALA A 700 -20.62 -27.27 1.89
N GLN A 701 -21.36 -27.22 0.77
CA GLN A 701 -20.80 -26.90 -0.54
C GLN A 701 -21.80 -26.10 -1.37
N ASP A 702 -21.85 -24.79 -1.12
CA ASP A 702 -22.32 -23.79 -2.07
C ASP A 702 -21.72 -22.41 -1.71
N LEU A 703 -20.41 -22.38 -1.46
CA LEU A 703 -19.71 -21.13 -1.19
C LEU A 703 -18.22 -21.24 -1.50
N LEU A 704 -17.88 -21.65 -2.73
CA LEU A 704 -16.50 -21.60 -3.25
C LEU A 704 -16.50 -21.69 -4.78
N VAL A 705 -17.22 -20.77 -5.44
CA VAL A 705 -16.90 -20.34 -6.81
C VAL A 705 -17.11 -18.84 -6.87
N GLY A 706 -16.01 -18.09 -6.90
CA GLY A 706 -15.99 -16.64 -7.03
C GLY A 706 -15.08 -15.93 -6.03
N LEU A 707 -13.77 -16.17 -6.12
CA LEU A 707 -12.74 -15.23 -5.67
C LEU A 707 -11.72 -15.04 -6.79
#